data_AF-A0A1M4EL11-F1
#
_entry.id   AF-A0A1M4EL11-F1
#
_cell.length_a   1.000
_cell.length_b   1.000
_cell.length_c   1.000
_cell.angle_alpha   90.00
_cell.angle_beta   90.00
_cell.angle_gamma   90.00
#
_symmetry.space_group_name_H-M   'P 1'
#
loop_
_entity.id
_entity.type
_entity.pdbx_description
1 polymer ?
#
loop_
_entity_poly.entity_id
_entity_poly.type
_entity_poly.pdbx_seq_one_letter_code
_entity_poly.pdbx_strand_id
1 'polypeptide(L)'
;MLRIALSALLLAGLLSAPPAIAAADPLPDGAVVDQFDGTTLGEDWTVLSPDDSRWSLSGGALHLDTLTGDTHQGTNNARNLFLVDVPDGDFEVVTELSAPVSLDYQSAGLLAWQDWDNYVRAGLAHVGFAGGPVIETATEVGAAFTSAFAARPGSTAETLKLARTGDEFTSSYWDGTAWVQASKLTAKLKIGQVGLFGLSAQNGTSMRAGFDYLAIKAAEGAAVVPDGPFTLRAGAAPYLTADRSGVVRVSAKAPMTGLVLKAEAGALKDVESGRYLQATTPVRLGTQAVPFQLKDAGGGKVTLSSGGQGVAVTDGRLVLGAGATKFRVEGYTTGELSVDTRARGTEVSPNLYGVFYEDINHAADGGLYAELVQNRSFEFNSVDEPSYTGLTAWSEAERGATVTPVVTGEQPLNTNNRNYLRLDVTGAGTAGVVNAGFNRGLPLAAGERYDFSVWARRAEAGPLTVTVEDGTTVLGKVTIRVRAGGWAKYRASFTASATTDAGRLVVQAPAGRTDLDMVSLFPRDTFKGHGMRTDLAELIAGLKPRFLRFPGGCVTNVGTYEPYAETGDRRRIYQWKETIGPVEERPTNFNFWGYNQSYGIGYYEYFQFAEDLGAEALPVLSVGVNGCGENRPLTDETKLARWVQDTLDLIEFANGPVTSPWGRKRAELGHPKPFGLEYIGLGNEEIYPEFFTNYPKFADAIRAEYPDIKIISNSGQTSQGAWFDRMWQFARDQRADLVDEHYYNNPDWFLASNHRYDTYDREGPKVFVGEYASRGNTFFNALAEASYMTGLERNSDVVELASYAPLLANVDYVDWTPDLIWFDNDQAYGSPSYHVQRLFSTNVGERVVPSTFEGQEQPVEDIKGAIGLGAWNTAVRYDDVKVTAADGTVLLADDFSAGAGAWTPGPGTWAVQDGAYAQTAQVEDARSTAGSADWSNYTIEVTARKTAGAEGFLVMFGVRDTGNFYWWNVGGWNNTQSAIEKAVDGGKSSIATSATTVETGRDHRLKVQVSGRRITTWLDGQQINDFVDSSRVEPLYQVVSRDGKSVTLKVVNAQDTAVRSTVDLGAARFRPTATVTSLTGAPSDTNSIADPDRVAPVRRQVSGFSHAFTYDFPAYSVTFIELTER
;
A
#
# COMPACT_ATOMS: atom_id res chain seq x y z
N MET A 1 26.72 84.85 -15.53
CA MET A 1 27.04 85.93 -14.55
C MET A 1 26.60 85.43 -13.18
N LEU A 2 27.26 85.63 -12.04
CA LEU A 2 28.60 86.01 -11.63
C LEU A 2 28.64 85.56 -10.13
N ARG A 3 29.77 85.07 -9.62
CA ARG A 3 29.94 84.75 -8.19
C ARG A 3 29.80 86.01 -7.30
N ILE A 4 29.50 85.83 -6.00
CA ILE A 4 30.38 86.12 -4.84
C ILE A 4 29.57 86.45 -3.55
N ALA A 5 29.73 85.54 -2.57
CA ALA A 5 30.17 85.68 -1.17
C ALA A 5 29.40 86.43 -0.03
N LEU A 6 29.26 85.63 1.04
CA LEU A 6 29.58 85.82 2.49
C LEU A 6 28.65 86.59 3.46
N SER A 7 28.13 85.79 4.43
CA SER A 7 28.10 85.94 5.92
C SER A 7 27.33 87.11 6.56
N ALA A 8 26.69 87.06 7.75
CA ALA A 8 26.67 86.14 8.89
C ALA A 8 25.43 86.41 9.80
N LEU A 9 25.23 85.49 10.76
CA LEU A 9 24.70 85.62 12.15
C LEU A 9 23.20 85.43 12.53
N LEU A 10 23.06 84.53 13.53
CA LEU A 10 22.14 84.45 14.70
C LEU A 10 20.86 83.57 14.67
N LEU A 11 20.77 82.79 15.76
CA LEU A 11 19.87 81.69 16.12
C LEU A 11 18.37 82.04 16.10
N ALA A 12 17.58 81.14 15.50
CA ALA A 12 16.22 80.79 15.94
C ALA A 12 16.00 79.30 15.65
N GLY A 13 15.52 78.55 16.65
CA GLY A 13 15.32 77.10 16.55
C GLY A 13 14.14 76.71 15.66
N LEU A 14 14.36 75.72 14.81
CA LEU A 14 13.34 74.87 14.18
C LEU A 14 13.83 73.43 14.26
N LEU A 15 12.99 72.58 14.85
CA LEU A 15 13.20 71.14 15.03
C LEU A 15 13.35 70.44 13.65
N SER A 16 14.51 69.86 13.40
CA SER A 16 14.71 68.89 12.32
C SER A 16 14.45 67.47 12.86
N ALA A 17 13.47 66.79 12.27
CA ALA A 17 13.16 65.39 12.57
C ALA A 17 14.38 64.47 12.36
N PRO A 18 14.57 63.41 13.17
CA PRO A 18 15.64 62.44 12.96
C PRO A 18 15.39 61.62 11.68
N PRO A 19 16.45 61.09 11.05
CA PRO A 19 16.31 60.27 9.86
C PRO A 19 15.52 58.99 10.18
N ALA A 20 14.61 58.60 9.29
CA ALA A 20 13.91 57.33 9.38
C ALA A 20 14.93 56.18 9.34
N ILE A 21 14.99 55.40 10.42
CA ILE A 21 15.66 54.10 10.42
C ILE A 21 14.88 53.22 9.44
N ALA A 22 15.54 52.74 8.39
CA ALA A 22 14.95 51.72 7.52
C ALA A 22 14.59 50.51 8.39
N ALA A 23 13.34 50.05 8.34
CA ALA A 23 12.93 48.82 9.00
C ALA A 23 13.83 47.68 8.49
N ALA A 24 14.35 46.86 9.38
CA ALA A 24 15.15 45.70 9.01
C ALA A 24 14.27 44.72 8.22
N ASP A 25 14.79 44.23 7.10
CA ASP A 25 14.11 43.24 6.25
C ASP A 25 14.17 41.86 6.94
N PRO A 26 13.04 41.15 7.12
CA PRO A 26 13.06 39.80 7.68
C PRO A 26 13.78 38.77 6.78
N LEU A 27 14.01 39.09 5.49
CA LEU A 27 14.68 38.20 4.56
C LEU A 27 16.19 38.07 4.87
N PRO A 28 16.75 36.85 4.92
CA PRO A 28 18.18 36.68 5.09
C PRO A 28 18.97 37.24 3.89
N ASP A 29 20.07 37.95 4.17
CA ASP A 29 20.98 38.44 3.12
C ASP A 29 21.48 37.27 2.25
N GLY A 30 21.21 37.35 0.94
CA GLY A 30 21.61 36.36 -0.06
C GLY A 30 20.67 35.14 -0.16
N ALA A 31 19.49 35.19 0.45
CA ALA A 31 18.49 34.12 0.32
C ALA A 31 17.96 34.00 -1.12
N VAL A 32 17.68 32.76 -1.52
CA VAL A 32 16.83 32.45 -2.68
C VAL A 32 15.38 32.54 -2.21
N VAL A 33 14.53 33.28 -2.92
CA VAL A 33 13.14 33.52 -2.52
C VAL A 33 12.21 33.04 -3.64
N ASP A 34 11.28 32.15 -3.29
CA ASP A 34 10.12 31.82 -4.12
C ASP A 34 8.91 32.61 -3.61
N GLN A 35 8.36 33.46 -4.46
CA GLN A 35 7.22 34.35 -4.18
C GLN A 35 5.88 33.73 -4.58
N PHE A 36 5.87 32.50 -5.10
CA PHE A 36 4.64 31.84 -5.55
C PHE A 36 3.82 32.61 -6.60
N ASP A 37 4.50 33.43 -7.42
CA ASP A 37 3.87 34.27 -8.46
C ASP A 37 3.25 33.48 -9.63
N GLY A 38 3.52 32.17 -9.71
CA GLY A 38 3.06 31.27 -10.76
C GLY A 38 1.72 30.57 -10.46
N THR A 39 1.34 29.64 -11.34
CA THR A 39 0.20 28.72 -11.13
C THR A 39 0.65 27.27 -10.88
N THR A 40 1.95 27.01 -10.88
CA THR A 40 2.59 25.70 -10.66
C THR A 40 3.86 25.91 -9.85
N LEU A 41 4.20 24.98 -8.96
CA LEU A 41 5.46 25.02 -8.22
C LEU A 41 6.65 24.89 -9.18
N GLY A 42 7.78 25.50 -8.82
CA GLY A 42 9.03 25.36 -9.56
C GLY A 42 9.59 23.93 -9.52
N GLU A 43 10.52 23.61 -10.41
CA GLU A 43 11.14 22.27 -10.54
C GLU A 43 11.97 21.82 -9.33
N ASP A 44 12.29 22.75 -8.43
CA ASP A 44 13.02 22.49 -7.19
C ASP A 44 12.12 22.00 -6.04
N TRP A 45 10.80 22.04 -6.21
CA TRP A 45 9.84 21.58 -5.19
C TRP A 45 9.52 20.09 -5.32
N THR A 46 9.39 19.43 -4.18
CA THR A 46 8.82 18.09 -4.02
C THR A 46 7.62 18.19 -3.08
N VAL A 47 6.47 17.63 -3.46
CA VAL A 47 5.31 17.52 -2.56
C VAL A 47 5.24 16.07 -2.06
N LEU A 48 5.51 15.87 -0.77
CA LEU A 48 5.41 14.56 -0.12
C LEU A 48 3.94 14.28 0.23
N SER A 49 3.49 13.05 -0.08
CA SER A 49 2.11 12.61 0.11
C SER A 49 1.09 13.58 -0.50
N PRO A 50 1.15 13.84 -1.83
CA PRO A 50 0.35 14.89 -2.47
C PRO A 50 -1.14 14.56 -2.49
N ASP A 51 -1.95 15.59 -2.27
CA ASP A 51 -3.38 15.68 -2.57
C ASP A 51 -3.61 17.02 -3.28
N ASP A 52 -3.54 16.98 -4.60
CA ASP A 52 -3.60 18.17 -5.46
C ASP A 52 -4.97 18.86 -5.47
N SER A 53 -6.00 18.22 -4.89
CA SER A 53 -7.32 18.85 -4.73
C SER A 53 -7.36 19.86 -3.58
N ARG A 54 -6.30 19.92 -2.76
CA ARG A 54 -6.27 20.63 -1.47
C ARG A 54 -5.28 21.78 -1.43
N TRP A 55 -4.63 22.10 -2.53
CA TRP A 55 -3.74 23.25 -2.58
C TRP A 55 -3.75 23.93 -3.95
N SER A 56 -3.31 25.18 -4.00
CA SER A 56 -3.21 25.96 -5.25
C SER A 56 -2.20 27.08 -5.12
N LEU A 57 -1.64 27.52 -6.25
CA LEU A 57 -0.88 28.77 -6.34
C LEU A 57 -1.74 29.83 -7.01
N SER A 58 -2.05 30.88 -6.28
CA SER A 58 -2.81 32.01 -6.81
C SER A 58 -2.53 33.27 -6.03
N GLY A 59 -2.57 34.42 -6.71
CA GLY A 59 -2.45 35.72 -6.03
C GLY A 59 -1.09 35.97 -5.36
N GLY A 60 -0.03 35.28 -5.77
CA GLY A 60 1.30 35.39 -5.17
C GLY A 60 1.43 34.65 -3.84
N ALA A 61 0.70 33.54 -3.68
CA ALA A 61 0.76 32.72 -2.48
C ALA A 61 0.46 31.24 -2.78
N LEU A 62 1.04 30.36 -1.96
CA LEU A 62 0.61 28.97 -1.83
C LEU A 62 -0.57 28.91 -0.86
N HIS A 63 -1.72 28.43 -1.33
CA HIS A 63 -2.89 28.15 -0.49
C HIS A 63 -3.01 26.65 -0.24
N LEU A 64 -3.17 26.26 1.02
CA LEU A 64 -3.34 24.88 1.46
C LEU A 64 -4.59 24.77 2.33
N ASP A 65 -5.55 23.95 1.91
CA ASP A 65 -6.68 23.53 2.73
C ASP A 65 -6.27 22.27 3.51
N THR A 66 -5.95 22.44 4.80
CA THR A 66 -5.37 21.37 5.63
C THR A 66 -6.26 20.13 5.70
N LEU A 67 -5.63 18.97 5.90
CA LEU A 67 -6.27 17.66 5.98
C LEU A 67 -6.06 17.04 7.37
N THR A 68 -6.84 16.01 7.69
CA THR A 68 -6.51 15.08 8.77
C THR A 68 -5.20 14.36 8.45
N GLY A 69 -4.35 14.21 9.47
CA GLY A 69 -3.04 13.61 9.35
C GLY A 69 -2.03 14.35 10.22
N ASP A 70 -1.00 13.66 10.66
CA ASP A 70 0.03 14.20 11.54
C ASP A 70 1.41 13.67 11.15
N THR A 71 2.44 14.26 11.76
CA THR A 71 3.83 13.78 11.75
C THR A 71 4.24 13.24 13.13
N HIS A 72 3.31 13.12 14.06
CA HIS A 72 3.59 12.85 15.47
C HIS A 72 3.84 11.36 15.74
N GLN A 73 5.08 11.03 16.11
CA GLN A 73 5.52 9.69 16.48
C GLN A 73 5.18 8.66 15.38
N GLY A 74 4.54 7.54 15.72
CA GLY A 74 4.12 6.55 14.72
C GLY A 74 3.02 7.03 13.76
N THR A 75 2.53 8.26 13.90
CA THR A 75 1.54 8.84 12.99
C THR A 75 2.26 9.56 11.86
N ASN A 76 2.55 8.82 10.79
CA ASN A 76 3.32 9.26 9.62
C ASN A 76 2.44 9.37 8.37
N ASN A 77 1.32 10.09 8.50
CA ASN A 77 0.28 10.15 7.47
C ASN A 77 -0.08 11.59 7.04
N ALA A 78 0.72 12.59 7.43
CA ALA A 78 0.56 13.95 6.92
C ALA A 78 0.62 13.97 5.39
N ARG A 79 -0.18 14.87 4.80
CA ARG A 79 -0.29 15.06 3.36
C ARG A 79 0.14 16.46 2.98
N ASN A 80 0.59 16.64 1.74
CA ASN A 80 1.02 17.92 1.19
C ASN A 80 2.16 18.58 2.00
N LEU A 81 3.25 17.85 2.29
CA LEU A 81 4.47 18.49 2.80
C LEU A 81 5.27 19.02 1.60
N PHE A 82 5.44 20.33 1.51
CA PHE A 82 6.12 20.98 0.38
C PHE A 82 7.59 21.16 0.73
N LEU A 83 8.50 20.52 0.01
CA LEU A 83 9.91 20.41 0.34
C LEU A 83 10.80 20.94 -0.79
N VAL A 84 11.91 21.59 -0.44
CA VAL A 84 12.97 22.06 -1.33
C VAL A 84 14.29 21.52 -0.83
N ASP A 85 15.13 21.03 -1.75
CA ASP A 85 16.44 20.46 -1.42
C ASP A 85 17.42 21.54 -0.94
N VAL A 86 18.09 21.26 0.19
CA VAL A 86 19.21 22.05 0.71
C VAL A 86 20.36 21.13 1.11
N PRO A 87 21.63 21.52 0.87
CA PRO A 87 22.77 20.72 1.34
C PRO A 87 22.72 20.52 2.87
N ASP A 88 23.22 19.38 3.35
CA ASP A 88 23.32 19.15 4.79
C ASP A 88 24.36 20.10 5.40
N GLY A 89 23.87 21.03 6.21
CA GLY A 89 24.66 22.08 6.82
C GLY A 89 23.79 23.16 7.48
N ASP A 90 24.42 24.28 7.80
CA ASP A 90 23.74 25.43 8.39
C ASP A 90 22.77 26.05 7.40
N PHE A 91 21.59 26.45 7.86
CA PHE A 91 20.59 27.13 7.03
C PHE A 91 19.77 28.14 7.83
N GLU A 92 19.15 29.08 7.12
CA GLU A 92 18.06 29.94 7.57
C GLU A 92 16.93 29.83 6.54
N VAL A 93 15.73 29.44 6.99
CA VAL A 93 14.51 29.43 6.17
C VAL A 93 13.46 30.33 6.79
N VAL A 94 12.83 31.17 5.97
CA VAL A 94 11.86 32.19 6.37
C VAL A 94 10.61 32.11 5.50
N THR A 95 9.43 32.24 6.10
CA THR A 95 8.15 32.36 5.38
C THR A 95 7.25 33.37 6.09
N GLU A 96 6.42 34.08 5.32
CA GLU A 96 5.27 34.80 5.83
C GLU A 96 4.02 33.96 5.56
N LEU A 97 3.23 33.70 6.60
CA LEU A 97 2.04 32.86 6.50
C LEU A 97 0.81 33.49 7.16
N SER A 98 -0.36 33.09 6.67
CA SER A 98 -1.65 33.24 7.31
C SER A 98 -2.22 31.86 7.63
N ALA A 99 -2.61 31.64 8.89
CA ALA A 99 -3.21 30.39 9.35
C ALA A 99 -4.16 30.69 10.51
N PRO A 100 -5.49 30.72 10.28
CA PRO A 100 -6.48 31.03 11.31
C PRO A 100 -6.72 29.81 12.22
N VAL A 101 -5.68 29.40 12.96
CA VAL A 101 -5.73 28.26 13.89
C VAL A 101 -6.74 28.53 15.00
N SER A 102 -7.71 27.63 15.14
CA SER A 102 -8.86 27.81 16.05
C SER A 102 -9.24 26.56 16.82
N LEU A 103 -8.75 25.39 16.39
CA LEU A 103 -8.98 24.10 17.01
C LEU A 103 -7.64 23.45 17.36
N ASP A 104 -7.63 22.66 18.43
CA ASP A 104 -6.42 21.99 18.90
C ASP A 104 -5.74 21.17 17.79
N TYR A 105 -4.42 21.35 17.67
CA TYR A 105 -3.54 20.71 16.70
C TYR A 105 -3.82 21.09 15.23
N GLN A 106 -4.52 22.20 14.99
CA GLN A 106 -4.37 22.95 13.75
C GLN A 106 -3.04 23.67 13.74
N SER A 107 -2.22 23.50 12.69
CA SER A 107 -0.94 24.18 12.57
C SER A 107 -0.50 24.39 11.12
N ALA A 108 0.33 25.40 10.88
CA ALA A 108 1.00 25.63 9.60
C ALA A 108 2.34 26.36 9.81
N GLY A 109 3.34 26.06 8.99
CA GLY A 109 4.65 26.69 9.14
C GLY A 109 5.78 26.03 8.35
N LEU A 110 6.98 26.09 8.92
CA LEU A 110 8.26 25.65 8.36
C LEU A 110 8.63 24.24 8.79
N LEU A 111 9.28 23.50 7.91
CA LEU A 111 9.76 22.14 8.13
C LEU A 111 11.23 22.03 7.74
N ALA A 112 12.03 21.38 8.59
CA ALA A 112 13.36 20.87 8.28
C ALA A 112 13.30 19.34 8.33
N TRP A 113 13.55 18.71 7.19
CA TRP A 113 13.15 17.34 6.91
C TRP A 113 14.36 16.45 6.63
N GLN A 114 14.41 15.31 7.32
CA GLN A 114 15.25 14.17 6.96
C GLN A 114 14.34 13.01 6.49
N ASP A 115 13.42 12.59 7.35
CA ASP A 115 12.42 11.55 7.09
C ASP A 115 11.27 11.67 8.11
N TRP A 116 10.29 10.75 8.05
CA TRP A 116 9.10 10.76 8.90
C TRP A 116 9.42 10.73 10.40
N ASP A 117 10.46 10.02 10.79
CA ASP A 117 10.82 9.81 12.20
C ASP A 117 11.96 10.76 12.64
N ASN A 118 12.38 11.69 11.77
CA ASN A 118 13.52 12.58 11.97
C ASN A 118 13.26 13.96 11.32
N TYR A 119 12.75 14.92 12.08
CA TYR A 119 12.46 16.26 11.57
C TYR A 119 12.44 17.34 12.67
N VAL A 120 12.47 18.61 12.24
CA VAL A 120 12.13 19.76 13.09
C VAL A 120 11.08 20.59 12.34
N ARG A 121 9.94 20.87 12.98
CA ARG A 121 8.91 21.76 12.45
C ARG A 121 8.68 22.95 13.38
N ALA A 122 8.44 24.12 12.79
CA ALA A 122 8.12 25.34 13.52
C ALA A 122 6.95 26.07 12.86
N GLY A 123 5.84 26.26 13.57
CA GLY A 123 4.62 26.80 12.97
C GLY A 123 3.70 27.50 13.94
N LEU A 124 2.80 28.34 13.41
CA LEU A 124 1.66 28.85 14.15
C LEU A 124 0.69 27.69 14.37
N ALA A 125 0.39 27.38 15.62
CA ALA A 125 -0.45 26.26 16.02
C ALA A 125 -1.46 26.68 17.08
N HIS A 126 -2.61 26.03 17.14
CA HIS A 126 -3.51 26.14 18.28
C HIS A 126 -3.32 24.96 19.23
N VAL A 127 -2.93 25.24 20.48
CA VAL A 127 -2.71 24.22 21.51
C VAL A 127 -3.39 24.66 22.80
N GLY A 128 -4.54 24.08 23.08
CA GLY A 128 -5.45 24.50 24.14
C GLY A 128 -4.82 24.47 25.52
N PHE A 129 -4.04 23.43 25.84
CA PHE A 129 -3.33 23.34 27.13
C PHE A 129 -2.17 24.33 27.25
N ALA A 130 -1.67 24.88 26.14
CA ALA A 130 -0.63 25.91 26.10
C ALA A 130 -1.21 27.34 26.04
N GLY A 131 -2.54 27.49 26.07
CA GLY A 131 -3.21 28.80 26.14
C GLY A 131 -3.70 29.39 24.82
N GLY A 132 -3.82 28.58 23.75
CA GLY A 132 -4.40 29.00 22.47
C GLY A 132 -3.35 29.06 21.34
N PRO A 133 -3.40 30.06 20.45
CA PRO A 133 -2.41 30.20 19.39
C PRO A 133 -1.00 30.41 19.95
N VAL A 134 -0.05 29.62 19.45
CA VAL A 134 1.36 29.56 19.86
C VAL A 134 2.24 29.39 18.62
N ILE A 135 3.51 29.76 18.73
CA ILE A 135 4.54 29.16 17.87
C ILE A 135 4.95 27.85 18.52
N GLU A 136 4.58 26.74 17.89
CA GLU A 136 5.06 25.42 18.27
C GLU A 136 6.38 25.15 17.55
N THR A 137 7.39 24.69 18.29
CA THR A 137 8.59 24.07 17.72
C THR A 137 8.59 22.63 18.15
N ALA A 138 8.37 21.74 17.20
CA ALA A 138 8.31 20.31 17.42
C ALA A 138 9.49 19.63 16.72
N THR A 139 10.05 18.62 17.38
CA THR A 139 11.18 17.86 16.90
C THR A 139 10.92 16.39 17.12
N GLU A 140 11.23 15.60 16.11
CA GLU A 140 11.26 14.15 16.20
C GLU A 140 12.65 13.64 15.85
N VAL A 141 13.16 12.72 16.68
CA VAL A 141 14.43 12.02 16.44
C VAL A 141 14.22 10.55 16.77
N GLY A 142 14.32 9.68 15.76
CA GLY A 142 14.03 8.26 15.92
C GLY A 142 12.62 7.99 16.46
N ALA A 143 11.62 8.70 15.92
CA ALA A 143 10.21 8.64 16.32
C ALA A 143 9.88 9.13 17.74
N ALA A 144 10.84 9.77 18.41
CA ALA A 144 10.64 10.39 19.72
C ALA A 144 10.27 11.87 19.56
N PHE A 145 8.98 12.17 19.68
CA PHE A 145 8.44 13.52 19.55
C PHE A 145 8.66 14.37 20.82
N THR A 146 9.09 15.61 20.62
CA THR A 146 9.16 16.65 21.66
C THR A 146 8.69 17.98 21.10
N SER A 147 8.10 18.85 21.94
CA SER A 147 7.71 20.19 21.49
C SER A 147 7.89 21.27 22.56
N ALA A 148 8.01 22.50 22.09
CA ALA A 148 8.09 23.72 22.89
C ALA A 148 7.15 24.79 22.31
N PHE A 149 6.60 25.63 23.18
CA PHE A 149 5.55 26.59 22.81
C PHE A 149 5.92 28.02 23.21
N ALA A 150 5.76 28.96 22.30
CA ALA A 150 5.82 30.40 22.59
C ALA A 150 4.44 31.04 22.36
N ALA A 151 3.88 31.71 23.36
CA ALA A 151 2.53 32.25 23.31
C ALA A 151 2.34 33.33 22.24
N ARG A 152 1.27 33.22 21.44
CA ARG A 152 0.85 34.20 20.41
C ARG A 152 -0.64 34.51 20.47
N PRO A 153 -1.17 35.04 21.59
CA PRO A 153 -2.61 35.18 21.78
C PRO A 153 -3.28 35.98 20.66
N GLY A 154 -4.28 35.39 20.01
CA GLY A 154 -5.08 36.03 18.94
C GLY A 154 -4.37 36.16 17.60
N SER A 155 -3.17 35.58 17.44
CA SER A 155 -2.48 35.60 16.14
C SER A 155 -3.17 34.69 15.13
N THR A 156 -3.25 35.17 13.89
CA THR A 156 -3.78 34.44 12.72
C THR A 156 -2.79 34.46 11.54
N ALA A 157 -1.64 35.10 11.70
CA ALA A 157 -0.61 35.26 10.68
C ALA A 157 0.73 35.59 11.34
N GLU A 158 1.83 35.10 10.76
CA GLU A 158 3.18 35.26 11.31
C GLU A 158 4.22 35.27 10.19
N THR A 159 5.31 36.01 10.40
CA THR A 159 6.56 35.80 9.66
C THR A 159 7.47 34.94 10.53
N LEU A 160 7.75 33.71 10.09
CA LEU A 160 8.50 32.71 10.85
C LEU A 160 9.88 32.48 10.26
N LYS A 161 10.82 32.13 11.13
CA LYS A 161 12.16 31.65 10.77
C LYS A 161 12.48 30.34 11.49
N LEU A 162 13.07 29.40 10.76
CA LEU A 162 13.75 28.23 11.31
C LEU A 162 15.21 28.26 10.85
N ALA A 163 16.14 28.19 11.79
CA ALA A 163 17.57 28.24 11.52
C ALA A 163 18.31 27.08 12.17
N ARG A 164 19.37 26.59 11.52
CA ARG A 164 20.28 25.56 12.03
C ARG A 164 21.72 26.09 12.06
N THR A 165 22.43 25.82 13.16
CA THR A 165 23.88 26.00 13.28
C THR A 165 24.50 24.79 13.98
N GLY A 166 25.25 23.96 13.25
CA GLY A 166 25.68 22.65 13.75
C GLY A 166 24.48 21.74 14.05
N ASP A 167 24.36 21.25 15.28
CA ASP A 167 23.21 20.44 15.73
C ASP A 167 22.12 21.27 16.42
N GLU A 168 22.23 22.60 16.41
CA GLU A 168 21.33 23.50 17.11
C GLU A 168 20.29 24.11 16.17
N PHE A 169 19.01 23.93 16.53
CA PHE A 169 17.87 24.49 15.80
C PHE A 169 17.22 25.61 16.60
N THR A 170 16.95 26.74 15.93
CA THR A 170 16.31 27.91 16.53
C THR A 170 15.10 28.31 15.68
N SER A 171 13.93 28.37 16.32
CA SER A 171 12.72 28.92 15.72
C SER A 171 12.50 30.35 16.21
N SER A 172 11.99 31.23 15.35
CA SER A 172 11.76 32.64 15.68
C SER A 172 10.56 33.19 14.91
N TYR A 173 9.94 34.23 15.45
CA TYR A 173 8.92 35.02 14.75
C TYR A 173 9.33 36.49 14.67
N TRP A 174 8.85 37.20 13.66
CA TRP A 174 9.11 38.63 13.49
C TRP A 174 8.11 39.45 14.30
N ASP A 175 8.58 40.39 15.13
CA ASP A 175 7.70 41.28 15.90
C ASP A 175 7.34 42.59 15.17
N GLY A 176 7.75 42.72 13.91
CA GLY A 176 7.66 43.95 13.11
C GLY A 176 8.94 44.78 13.09
N THR A 177 9.89 44.49 13.99
CA THR A 177 11.16 45.21 14.11
C THR A 177 12.39 44.31 14.24
N ALA A 178 12.26 43.15 14.89
CA ALA A 178 13.34 42.20 15.13
C ALA A 178 12.82 40.76 15.20
N TRP A 179 13.75 39.81 15.06
CA TRP A 179 13.50 38.39 15.30
C TRP A 179 13.42 38.12 16.81
N VAL A 180 12.30 37.54 17.25
CA VAL A 180 12.11 37.05 18.62
C VAL A 180 12.21 35.53 18.62
N GLN A 181 13.11 34.99 19.45
CA GLN A 181 13.28 33.54 19.59
C GLN A 181 12.03 32.92 20.23
N ALA A 182 11.43 31.94 19.53
CA ALA A 182 10.33 31.15 20.06
C ALA A 182 10.87 29.95 20.85
N SER A 183 11.78 29.18 20.25
CA SER A 183 12.43 28.04 20.88
C SER A 183 13.85 27.83 20.36
N LYS A 184 14.61 27.03 21.11
CA LYS A 184 15.96 26.62 20.80
C LYS A 184 16.19 25.20 21.33
N LEU A 185 16.66 24.30 20.48
CA LEU A 185 16.89 22.90 20.80
C LEU A 185 18.11 22.34 20.09
N THR A 186 18.61 21.20 20.56
CA THR A 186 19.71 20.47 19.93
C THR A 186 19.20 19.13 19.43
N ALA A 187 19.40 18.85 18.14
CA ALA A 187 19.03 17.59 17.51
C ALA A 187 20.09 17.22 16.48
N LYS A 188 20.59 15.98 16.54
CA LYS A 188 21.57 15.48 15.58
C LYS A 188 20.84 14.88 14.39
N LEU A 189 20.58 15.71 13.39
CA LEU A 189 19.82 15.37 12.18
C LEU A 189 20.64 15.64 10.92
N LYS A 190 20.40 14.87 9.86
CA LYS A 190 20.91 15.14 8.52
C LYS A 190 19.81 15.77 7.68
N ILE A 191 19.82 17.10 7.60
CA ILE A 191 18.74 17.82 6.93
C ILE A 191 19.09 17.96 5.45
N GLY A 192 18.38 17.22 4.61
CA GLY A 192 18.53 17.31 3.15
C GLY A 192 17.48 18.20 2.49
N GLN A 193 16.41 18.55 3.20
CA GLN A 193 15.30 19.33 2.66
C GLN A 193 14.69 20.26 3.70
N VAL A 194 14.17 21.40 3.26
CA VAL A 194 13.38 22.34 4.08
C VAL A 194 12.12 22.73 3.33
N GLY A 195 11.08 23.20 4.02
CA GLY A 195 9.89 23.67 3.34
C GLY A 195 8.71 24.01 4.23
N LEU A 196 7.51 23.72 3.75
CA LEU A 196 6.24 24.17 4.30
C LEU A 196 5.30 23.00 4.65
N PHE A 197 4.50 23.17 5.69
CA PHE A 197 3.52 22.17 6.12
C PHE A 197 2.22 22.82 6.61
N GLY A 198 1.11 22.07 6.61
CA GLY A 198 -0.14 22.45 7.28
C GLY A 198 -0.96 21.23 7.70
N LEU A 199 -1.43 21.21 8.95
CA LEU A 199 -2.06 20.05 9.61
C LEU A 199 -3.38 20.43 10.29
N SER A 200 -4.34 19.50 10.27
CA SER A 200 -5.55 19.49 11.11
C SER A 200 -5.66 18.14 11.83
N ALA A 201 -4.71 17.85 12.73
CA ALA A 201 -4.43 16.50 13.19
C ALA A 201 -5.58 15.78 13.93
N GLN A 202 -6.41 16.50 14.71
CA GLN A 202 -7.32 15.83 15.66
C GLN A 202 -8.71 15.47 15.13
N ASN A 203 -9.40 16.38 14.43
CA ASN A 203 -10.79 16.17 14.04
C ASN A 203 -11.06 16.39 12.54
N GLY A 204 -10.01 16.61 11.76
CA GLY A 204 -10.10 16.80 10.31
C GLY A 204 -10.80 18.07 9.85
N THR A 205 -11.15 18.99 10.76
CA THR A 205 -11.71 20.28 10.36
C THR A 205 -10.63 21.10 9.67
N SER A 206 -10.78 21.22 8.36
CA SER A 206 -9.84 21.93 7.50
C SER A 206 -9.77 23.41 7.84
N MET A 207 -8.57 23.97 7.79
CA MET A 207 -8.33 25.41 7.74
C MET A 207 -7.58 25.74 6.45
N ARG A 208 -7.78 26.95 5.94
CA ARG A 208 -7.01 27.45 4.80
C ARG A 208 -5.78 28.20 5.31
N ALA A 209 -4.61 27.62 5.08
CA ALA A 209 -3.33 28.28 5.27
C ALA A 209 -2.90 28.96 3.96
N GLY A 210 -2.27 30.14 4.07
CA GLY A 210 -1.63 30.84 2.96
C GLY A 210 -0.16 31.10 3.28
N PHE A 211 0.73 30.90 2.32
CA PHE A 211 2.14 31.24 2.42
C PHE A 211 2.51 32.20 1.30
N ASP A 212 3.02 33.37 1.64
CA ASP A 212 3.30 34.43 0.67
C ASP A 212 4.64 34.18 -0.04
N TYR A 213 5.62 33.62 0.69
CA TYR A 213 6.91 33.25 0.11
C TYR A 213 7.63 32.17 0.93
N LEU A 214 8.63 31.53 0.32
CA LEU A 214 9.67 30.77 1.02
C LEU A 214 11.05 31.33 0.67
N ALA A 215 11.79 31.80 1.67
CA ALA A 215 13.14 32.34 1.53
C ALA A 215 14.15 31.42 2.21
N ILE A 216 15.15 30.96 1.46
CA ILE A 216 16.13 29.96 1.92
C ILE A 216 17.55 30.52 1.75
N LYS A 217 18.34 30.45 2.81
CA LYS A 217 19.79 30.62 2.80
C LYS A 217 20.43 29.38 3.40
N ALA A 218 21.14 28.60 2.58
CA ALA A 218 21.83 27.38 3.03
C ALA A 218 23.34 27.50 2.83
N ALA A 219 24.10 26.76 3.65
CA ALA A 219 25.54 26.60 3.48
C ALA A 219 25.87 25.94 2.13
N GLU A 220 27.10 26.17 1.65
CA GLU A 220 27.60 25.47 0.48
C GLU A 220 27.77 23.98 0.82
N GLY A 221 27.30 23.10 -0.06
CA GLY A 221 27.38 21.66 0.16
C GLY A 221 28.80 21.12 0.21
N ALA A 222 29.00 20.13 1.08
CA ALA A 222 30.26 19.43 1.22
C ALA A 222 30.67 18.69 -0.07
N ALA A 223 31.97 18.49 -0.27
CA ALA A 223 32.47 17.70 -1.38
C ALA A 223 32.06 16.23 -1.23
N VAL A 224 31.51 15.65 -2.28
CA VAL A 224 31.10 14.24 -2.35
C VAL A 224 32.07 13.51 -3.26
N VAL A 225 32.61 12.39 -2.78
CA VAL A 225 33.44 11.47 -3.58
C VAL A 225 32.75 10.12 -3.56
N PRO A 226 32.07 9.71 -4.65
CA PRO A 226 31.43 8.41 -4.70
C PRO A 226 32.46 7.28 -4.57
N ASP A 227 32.11 6.27 -3.77
CA ASP A 227 32.91 5.07 -3.63
C ASP A 227 32.67 4.13 -4.82
N GLY A 228 33.74 3.73 -5.50
CA GLY A 228 33.68 2.82 -6.64
C GLY A 228 33.11 3.44 -7.94
N PRO A 229 32.71 2.60 -8.90
CA PRO A 229 32.02 3.03 -10.12
C PRO A 229 30.62 3.58 -9.84
N PHE A 230 30.24 4.67 -10.53
CA PHE A 230 28.95 5.32 -10.40
C PHE A 230 28.50 5.96 -11.72
N THR A 231 27.22 6.28 -11.84
CA THR A 231 26.70 7.18 -12.87
C THR A 231 25.95 8.35 -12.22
N LEU A 232 25.63 9.36 -13.04
CA LEU A 232 24.83 10.50 -12.62
C LEU A 232 23.46 10.41 -13.26
N ARG A 233 22.39 10.76 -12.54
CA ARG A 233 21.01 10.80 -13.05
C ARG A 233 20.46 12.22 -13.00
N ALA A 234 20.03 12.75 -14.14
CA ALA A 234 19.54 14.12 -14.31
C ALA A 234 18.03 14.20 -14.57
N GLY A 235 17.22 14.41 -13.53
CA GLY A 235 15.78 14.70 -13.64
C GLY A 235 15.04 13.89 -14.71
N ALA A 236 14.32 14.58 -15.60
CA ALA A 236 13.53 13.98 -16.69
C ALA A 236 14.37 13.34 -17.83
N ALA A 237 15.69 13.54 -17.86
CA ALA A 237 16.60 12.92 -18.82
C ALA A 237 17.74 12.17 -18.10
N PRO A 238 17.42 11.09 -17.37
CA PRO A 238 18.33 10.55 -16.35
C PRO A 238 19.51 9.76 -16.91
N TYR A 239 19.55 9.44 -18.21
CA TYR A 239 20.56 8.53 -18.75
C TYR A 239 21.71 9.27 -19.44
N LEU A 240 22.91 9.16 -18.89
CA LEU A 240 24.13 9.69 -19.49
C LEU A 240 24.73 8.69 -20.50
N THR A 241 25.21 9.19 -21.63
CA THR A 241 25.95 8.43 -22.66
C THR A 241 27.05 9.30 -23.27
N ALA A 242 28.05 8.69 -23.90
CA ALA A 242 29.02 9.41 -24.73
C ALA A 242 28.81 9.06 -26.21
N ASP A 243 28.71 10.07 -27.08
CA ASP A 243 28.64 9.81 -28.53
C ASP A 243 30.02 9.46 -29.12
N ARG A 244 30.07 9.10 -30.41
CA ARG A 244 31.31 8.71 -31.10
C ARG A 244 32.41 9.80 -31.07
N SER A 245 32.03 11.06 -30.87
CA SER A 245 32.97 12.19 -30.74
C SER A 245 33.39 12.47 -29.29
N GLY A 246 32.92 11.64 -28.35
CA GLY A 246 33.16 11.74 -26.92
C GLY A 246 32.25 12.73 -26.19
N VAL A 247 31.29 13.39 -26.85
CA VAL A 247 30.39 14.35 -26.18
C VAL A 247 29.48 13.61 -25.23
N VAL A 248 29.43 14.07 -23.98
CA VAL A 248 28.51 13.53 -22.97
C VAL A 248 27.12 14.11 -23.18
N ARG A 249 26.15 13.21 -23.30
CA ARG A 249 24.75 13.49 -23.59
C ARG A 249 23.86 12.93 -22.50
N VAL A 250 22.70 13.54 -22.34
CA VAL A 250 21.63 13.03 -21.50
C VAL A 250 20.43 12.64 -22.35
N SER A 251 19.69 11.62 -21.93
CA SER A 251 18.55 11.08 -22.63
C SER A 251 17.45 10.71 -21.63
N ALA A 252 16.19 10.94 -22.01
CA ALA A 252 15.03 10.40 -21.32
C ALA A 252 14.88 8.89 -21.53
N LYS A 253 15.40 8.38 -22.65
CA LYS A 253 15.37 6.94 -22.97
C LYS A 253 16.63 6.26 -22.43
N ALA A 254 16.43 5.17 -21.70
CA ALA A 254 17.51 4.29 -21.27
C ALA A 254 18.32 3.82 -22.49
N PRO A 255 19.66 3.82 -22.45
CA PRO A 255 20.49 3.13 -23.44
C PRO A 255 20.53 1.61 -23.18
N MET A 256 21.35 0.86 -23.93
CA MET A 256 21.79 -0.49 -23.48
C MET A 256 22.87 -0.35 -22.42
N THR A 257 23.84 0.54 -22.65
CA THR A 257 24.89 0.90 -21.71
C THR A 257 25.00 2.42 -21.58
N GLY A 258 25.05 2.91 -20.35
CA GLY A 258 25.27 4.31 -19.99
C GLY A 258 26.74 4.64 -19.75
N LEU A 259 27.02 5.92 -19.50
CA LEU A 259 28.32 6.38 -19.04
C LEU A 259 28.51 6.03 -17.57
N VAL A 260 29.55 5.25 -17.24
CA VAL A 260 29.88 4.86 -15.86
C VAL A 260 31.25 5.44 -15.52
N LEU A 261 31.30 6.24 -14.46
CA LEU A 261 32.47 7.00 -14.04
C LEU A 261 33.09 6.39 -12.78
N LYS A 262 34.37 6.64 -12.58
CA LYS A 262 35.10 6.40 -11.33
C LYS A 262 35.89 7.64 -10.97
N ALA A 263 35.87 8.03 -9.70
CA ALA A 263 36.70 9.11 -9.20
C ALA A 263 38.16 8.63 -9.03
N GLU A 264 39.11 9.32 -9.66
CA GLU A 264 40.56 9.05 -9.57
C GLU A 264 41.30 10.38 -9.34
N ALA A 265 41.83 10.57 -8.13
CA ALA A 265 42.60 11.78 -7.75
C ALA A 265 41.91 13.11 -8.12
N GLY A 266 40.57 13.17 -7.93
CA GLY A 266 39.75 14.35 -8.24
C GLY A 266 39.34 14.48 -9.71
N ALA A 267 39.80 13.60 -10.61
CA ALA A 267 39.28 13.49 -11.97
C ALA A 267 38.21 12.39 -12.05
N LEU A 268 37.37 12.46 -13.09
CA LEU A 268 36.32 11.46 -13.33
C LEU A 268 36.63 10.69 -14.60
N LYS A 269 36.73 9.36 -14.50
CA LYS A 269 37.14 8.47 -15.59
C LYS A 269 36.02 7.52 -15.96
N ASP A 270 35.70 7.45 -17.24
CA ASP A 270 34.82 6.45 -17.79
C ASP A 270 35.44 5.05 -17.69
N VAL A 271 34.70 4.13 -17.09
CA VAL A 271 35.14 2.76 -16.81
C VAL A 271 35.31 1.96 -18.10
N GLU A 272 34.46 2.18 -19.10
CA GLU A 272 34.45 1.40 -20.34
C GLU A 272 35.58 1.82 -21.29
N SER A 273 35.69 3.11 -21.60
CA SER A 273 36.71 3.62 -22.53
C SER A 273 38.06 3.92 -21.88
N GLY A 274 38.12 3.97 -20.54
CA GLY A 274 39.30 4.39 -19.77
C GLY A 274 39.67 5.87 -19.93
N ARG A 275 38.80 6.68 -20.54
CA ARG A 275 38.99 8.12 -20.81
C ARG A 275 38.44 8.98 -19.68
N TYR A 276 38.97 10.17 -19.50
CA TYR A 276 38.55 11.12 -18.49
C TYR A 276 37.51 12.11 -19.04
N LEU A 277 36.58 12.52 -18.18
CA LEU A 277 35.78 13.72 -18.42
C LEU A 277 36.71 14.92 -18.56
N GLN A 278 36.45 15.75 -19.57
CA GLN A 278 37.19 16.96 -19.87
C GLN A 278 36.29 18.18 -19.73
N ALA A 279 36.83 19.19 -19.06
CA ALA A 279 36.19 20.47 -18.83
C ALA A 279 36.17 21.32 -20.12
N THR A 280 35.34 20.91 -21.08
CA THR A 280 35.08 21.61 -22.35
C THR A 280 33.58 21.94 -22.47
N THR A 281 33.21 22.81 -23.40
CA THR A 281 31.80 23.12 -23.68
C THR A 281 31.48 22.70 -25.12
N PRO A 282 30.69 21.63 -25.34
CA PRO A 282 30.12 20.71 -24.35
C PRO A 282 31.17 19.78 -23.71
N VAL A 283 30.87 19.21 -22.54
CA VAL A 283 31.73 18.27 -21.80
C VAL A 283 31.95 17.00 -22.63
N ARG A 284 33.18 16.48 -22.62
CA ARG A 284 33.62 15.36 -23.47
C ARG A 284 34.50 14.36 -22.73
N LEU A 285 34.63 13.15 -23.28
CA LEU A 285 35.64 12.17 -22.91
C LEU A 285 36.94 12.38 -23.70
N GLY A 286 38.08 12.42 -23.00
CA GLY A 286 39.41 12.53 -23.59
C GLY A 286 40.50 11.87 -22.73
N THR A 287 41.77 12.03 -23.08
CA THR A 287 42.87 11.30 -22.43
C THR A 287 43.46 12.03 -21.22
N GLN A 288 43.19 13.32 -21.06
CA GLN A 288 43.75 14.14 -19.97
C GLN A 288 42.83 14.14 -18.76
N ALA A 289 43.37 13.79 -17.59
CA ALA A 289 42.69 13.94 -16.32
C ALA A 289 42.63 15.42 -15.92
N VAL A 290 41.42 15.91 -15.65
CA VAL A 290 41.19 17.27 -15.11
C VAL A 290 40.29 17.19 -13.88
N PRO A 291 40.45 18.09 -12.89
CA PRO A 291 39.64 18.04 -11.68
C PRO A 291 38.16 18.35 -11.94
N PHE A 292 37.29 17.54 -11.37
CA PHE A 292 35.86 17.79 -11.24
C PHE A 292 35.47 17.65 -9.76
N GLN A 293 34.52 18.47 -9.31
CA GLN A 293 34.00 18.42 -7.94
C GLN A 293 32.51 18.11 -7.99
N LEU A 294 32.11 17.07 -7.27
CA LEU A 294 30.71 16.85 -6.89
C LEU A 294 30.50 17.50 -5.52
N LYS A 295 29.44 18.30 -5.38
CA LYS A 295 29.07 18.92 -4.10
C LYS A 295 27.64 18.55 -3.76
N ASP A 296 27.39 18.28 -2.48
CA ASP A 296 26.04 18.06 -1.97
C ASP A 296 25.12 19.21 -2.37
N ALA A 297 23.94 18.86 -2.86
CA ALA A 297 22.91 19.79 -3.31
C ALA A 297 21.59 19.60 -2.57
N GLY A 298 21.56 18.77 -1.52
CA GLY A 298 20.37 18.39 -0.78
C GLY A 298 19.56 17.28 -1.44
N GLY A 299 18.64 16.69 -0.67
CA GLY A 299 17.72 15.64 -1.14
C GLY A 299 18.40 14.43 -1.78
N GLY A 300 19.64 14.10 -1.36
CA GLY A 300 20.44 13.04 -1.96
C GLY A 300 21.00 13.35 -3.36
N LYS A 301 21.00 14.63 -3.77
CA LYS A 301 21.49 15.10 -5.06
C LYS A 301 22.84 15.79 -4.91
N VAL A 302 23.57 15.90 -6.01
CA VAL A 302 24.86 16.60 -6.12
C VAL A 302 24.89 17.52 -7.33
N THR A 303 25.65 18.61 -7.25
CA THR A 303 26.03 19.41 -8.42
C THR A 303 27.44 19.03 -8.87
N LEU A 304 27.69 19.10 -10.18
CA LEU A 304 29.01 18.85 -10.76
C LEU A 304 29.63 20.17 -11.23
N SER A 305 30.92 20.39 -10.94
CA SER A 305 31.64 21.60 -11.37
C SER A 305 33.10 21.31 -11.74
N SER A 306 33.70 22.18 -12.55
CA SER A 306 35.14 22.17 -12.85
C SER A 306 35.64 23.60 -13.09
N GLY A 307 36.81 23.95 -12.54
CA GLY A 307 37.40 25.29 -12.71
C GLY A 307 36.53 26.44 -12.19
N GLY A 308 35.65 26.20 -11.21
CA GLY A 308 34.70 27.19 -10.69
C GLY A 308 33.44 27.38 -11.53
N GLN A 309 33.26 26.60 -12.61
CA GLN A 309 32.07 26.61 -13.45
C GLN A 309 31.20 25.37 -13.17
N GLY A 310 29.89 25.56 -13.04
CA GLY A 310 28.91 24.48 -12.91
C GLY A 310 28.72 23.72 -14.22
N VAL A 311 28.31 22.46 -14.12
CA VAL A 311 27.90 21.63 -15.26
C VAL A 311 26.38 21.57 -15.29
N ALA A 312 25.80 22.12 -16.35
CA ALA A 312 24.36 22.10 -16.61
C ALA A 312 24.02 21.18 -17.78
N VAL A 313 22.77 20.70 -17.81
CA VAL A 313 22.17 20.08 -18.98
C VAL A 313 21.59 21.17 -19.88
N THR A 314 22.04 21.24 -21.14
CA THR A 314 21.50 22.15 -22.16
C THR A 314 21.40 21.42 -23.49
N ASP A 315 20.22 21.43 -24.12
CA ASP A 315 19.93 20.74 -25.38
C ASP A 315 20.41 19.27 -25.39
N GLY A 316 20.17 18.55 -24.30
CA GLY A 316 20.55 17.14 -24.13
C GLY A 316 22.06 16.89 -24.00
N ARG A 317 22.86 17.90 -23.66
CA ARG A 317 24.32 17.82 -23.47
C ARG A 317 24.73 18.39 -22.13
N LEU A 318 25.83 17.89 -21.58
CA LEU A 318 26.49 18.53 -20.45
C LEU A 318 27.33 19.72 -20.94
N VAL A 319 27.13 20.88 -20.32
CA VAL A 319 27.75 22.16 -20.70
C VAL A 319 28.32 22.83 -19.44
N LEU A 320 29.58 23.29 -19.51
CA LEU A 320 30.14 24.14 -18.47
C LEU A 320 29.59 25.57 -18.58
N GLY A 321 29.15 26.12 -17.45
CA GLY A 321 28.56 27.46 -17.37
C GLY A 321 28.38 27.94 -15.93
N ALA A 322 27.53 28.96 -15.75
CA ALA A 322 27.22 29.52 -14.43
C ALA A 322 26.20 28.69 -13.64
N GLY A 323 25.28 28.00 -14.33
CA GLY A 323 24.31 27.10 -13.70
C GLY A 323 24.88 25.69 -13.49
N ALA A 324 24.29 24.94 -12.55
CA ALA A 324 24.60 23.54 -12.30
C ALA A 324 23.32 22.71 -12.19
N THR A 325 23.26 21.61 -12.93
CA THR A 325 22.17 20.63 -12.77
C THR A 325 22.39 19.82 -11.50
N LYS A 326 21.30 19.55 -10.77
CA LYS A 326 21.29 18.61 -9.65
C LYS A 326 21.19 17.18 -10.20
N PHE A 327 22.14 16.32 -9.86
CA PHE A 327 22.20 14.93 -10.27
C PHE A 327 22.02 14.02 -9.05
N ARG A 328 21.33 12.88 -9.19
CA ARG A 328 21.50 11.77 -8.23
C ARG A 328 22.74 10.98 -8.59
N VAL A 329 23.51 10.57 -7.58
CA VAL A 329 24.60 9.60 -7.75
C VAL A 329 23.99 8.22 -7.65
N GLU A 330 24.26 7.36 -8.63
CA GLU A 330 23.80 5.98 -8.65
C GLU A 330 25.03 5.07 -8.72
N GLY A 331 25.20 4.20 -7.72
CA GLY A 331 26.31 3.24 -7.67
C GLY A 331 26.18 2.18 -8.76
N TYR A 332 27.30 1.56 -9.10
CA TYR A 332 27.39 0.71 -10.28
C TYR A 332 28.23 -0.55 -10.01
N THR A 333 27.67 -1.74 -10.24
CA THR A 333 28.34 -3.05 -10.13
C THR A 333 28.32 -3.80 -11.47
N THR A 334 28.99 -4.96 -11.54
CA THR A 334 29.09 -5.77 -12.76
C THR A 334 28.74 -7.24 -12.50
N GLY A 335 28.26 -7.93 -13.52
CA GLY A 335 28.03 -9.38 -13.48
C GLY A 335 27.89 -10.02 -14.86
N GLU A 336 27.55 -11.30 -14.88
CA GLU A 336 27.38 -12.11 -16.08
C GLU A 336 26.10 -12.96 -15.99
N LEU A 337 25.23 -12.86 -17.01
CA LEU A 337 24.06 -13.69 -17.19
C LEU A 337 24.32 -14.71 -18.31
N SER A 338 24.46 -15.97 -17.94
CA SER A 338 24.60 -17.10 -18.88
C SER A 338 23.26 -17.78 -19.11
N VAL A 339 22.89 -18.06 -20.37
CA VAL A 339 21.63 -18.69 -20.75
C VAL A 339 21.87 -19.84 -21.73
N ASP A 340 21.47 -21.07 -21.37
CA ASP A 340 21.56 -22.23 -22.26
C ASP A 340 20.30 -22.35 -23.14
N THR A 341 20.27 -21.57 -24.22
CA THR A 341 19.14 -21.54 -25.17
C THR A 341 18.90 -22.85 -25.93
N ARG A 342 19.78 -23.85 -25.80
CA ARG A 342 19.62 -25.18 -26.43
C ARG A 342 19.07 -26.22 -25.48
N ALA A 343 19.13 -25.98 -24.17
CA ALA A 343 18.53 -26.88 -23.21
C ALA A 343 17.01 -26.97 -23.44
N ARG A 344 16.44 -28.15 -23.15
CA ARG A 344 15.00 -28.38 -23.30
C ARG A 344 14.20 -27.44 -22.39
N GLY A 345 14.73 -27.17 -21.20
CA GLY A 345 14.04 -26.39 -20.17
C GLY A 345 12.94 -27.16 -19.44
N THR A 346 12.34 -26.49 -18.46
CA THR A 346 11.18 -26.96 -17.70
C THR A 346 9.90 -26.37 -18.32
N GLU A 347 8.83 -27.15 -18.44
CA GLU A 347 7.55 -26.63 -18.94
C GLU A 347 6.93 -25.68 -17.92
N VAL A 348 6.45 -24.54 -18.40
CA VAL A 348 5.76 -23.57 -17.54
C VAL A 348 4.29 -23.96 -17.46
N SER A 349 3.70 -23.91 -16.27
CA SER A 349 2.27 -24.15 -16.12
C SER A 349 1.49 -23.14 -16.97
N PRO A 350 0.61 -23.57 -17.88
CA PRO A 350 -0.22 -22.65 -18.64
C PRO A 350 -1.20 -21.88 -17.75
N ASN A 351 -1.40 -22.34 -16.51
CA ASN A 351 -2.32 -21.79 -15.52
C ASN A 351 -1.63 -20.97 -14.42
N LEU A 352 -0.32 -20.72 -14.54
CA LEU A 352 0.51 -20.18 -13.45
C LEU A 352 -0.06 -18.92 -12.79
N TYR A 353 -0.47 -17.92 -13.57
CA TYR A 353 -0.90 -16.64 -13.01
C TYR A 353 -2.42 -16.46 -13.15
N GLY A 354 -3.10 -16.32 -12.02
CA GLY A 354 -4.54 -16.05 -11.95
C GLY A 354 -4.85 -14.93 -10.97
N VAL A 355 -6.14 -14.81 -10.62
CA VAL A 355 -6.61 -13.82 -9.66
C VAL A 355 -7.41 -14.48 -8.54
N PHE A 356 -7.20 -13.95 -7.34
CA PHE A 356 -8.02 -14.22 -6.17
C PHE A 356 -9.12 -13.17 -6.07
N TYR A 357 -10.33 -13.57 -5.71
CA TYR A 357 -11.44 -12.65 -5.47
C TYR A 357 -12.23 -13.05 -4.24
N GLU A 358 -12.30 -12.11 -3.28
CA GLU A 358 -13.23 -12.12 -2.16
C GLU A 358 -13.91 -10.75 -2.05
N ASP A 359 -15.08 -10.71 -1.42
CA ASP A 359 -15.76 -9.46 -1.09
C ASP A 359 -15.17 -8.85 0.18
N ILE A 360 -14.03 -8.18 0.06
CA ILE A 360 -13.31 -7.39 1.09
C ILE A 360 -13.16 -5.95 0.58
N ASN A 361 -13.03 -4.94 1.45
CA ASN A 361 -12.80 -3.54 1.02
C ASN A 361 -13.85 -3.01 0.02
N HIS A 362 -15.12 -3.43 0.16
CA HIS A 362 -16.21 -3.19 -0.80
C HIS A 362 -15.91 -3.70 -2.23
N ALA A 363 -15.15 -4.79 -2.37
CA ALA A 363 -14.76 -5.35 -3.67
C ALA A 363 -15.95 -5.80 -4.52
N ALA A 364 -17.03 -6.35 -3.93
CA ALA A 364 -18.25 -6.69 -4.68
C ALA A 364 -19.30 -5.57 -4.60
N ASP A 365 -20.02 -5.46 -3.48
CA ASP A 365 -21.05 -4.42 -3.29
C ASP A 365 -20.39 -3.05 -3.10
N GLY A 366 -20.63 -2.13 -4.04
CA GLY A 366 -19.94 -0.84 -4.11
C GLY A 366 -18.66 -0.86 -4.97
N GLY A 367 -18.26 -2.04 -5.46
CA GLY A 367 -17.08 -2.26 -6.29
C GLY A 367 -17.39 -2.89 -7.64
N LEU A 368 -16.98 -4.15 -7.83
CA LEU A 368 -17.14 -4.88 -9.09
C LEU A 368 -18.61 -5.10 -9.45
N TYR A 369 -19.52 -5.19 -8.48
CA TYR A 369 -20.95 -5.25 -8.76
C TYR A 369 -21.47 -3.85 -9.12
N ALA A 370 -21.97 -3.67 -10.33
CA ALA A 370 -22.35 -2.34 -10.84
C ALA A 370 -23.65 -1.74 -10.26
N GLU A 371 -24.19 -2.30 -9.16
CA GLU A 371 -25.33 -1.72 -8.45
C GLU A 371 -24.93 -0.40 -7.81
N LEU A 372 -25.68 0.67 -8.07
CA LEU A 372 -25.39 1.99 -7.51
C LEU A 372 -26.17 2.28 -6.23
N VAL A 373 -27.20 1.49 -5.91
CA VAL A 373 -28.06 1.69 -4.73
C VAL A 373 -27.58 0.81 -3.57
N GLN A 374 -27.02 1.46 -2.54
CA GLN A 374 -26.69 0.77 -1.30
C GLN A 374 -27.96 0.42 -0.52
N ASN A 375 -27.99 -0.76 0.12
CA ASN A 375 -29.15 -1.23 0.89
C ASN A 375 -30.46 -1.22 0.07
N ARG A 376 -30.39 -1.74 -1.16
CA ARG A 376 -31.50 -1.72 -2.13
C ARG A 376 -32.79 -2.42 -1.69
N SER A 377 -32.70 -3.36 -0.76
CA SER A 377 -33.82 -4.17 -0.24
C SER A 377 -34.18 -3.86 1.21
N PHE A 378 -33.59 -2.82 1.81
CA PHE A 378 -33.87 -2.43 3.21
C PHE A 378 -33.56 -3.54 4.22
N GLU A 379 -32.68 -4.46 3.85
CA GLU A 379 -32.33 -5.60 4.69
C GLU A 379 -31.32 -5.19 5.76
N PHE A 380 -30.45 -4.21 5.56
CA PHE A 380 -29.32 -3.91 6.47
C PHE A 380 -29.73 -3.86 7.94
N ASN A 381 -28.93 -4.47 8.82
CA ASN A 381 -29.17 -4.42 10.26
C ASN A 381 -27.88 -4.54 11.09
N SER A 382 -28.02 -4.43 12.41
CA SER A 382 -26.91 -4.42 13.35
C SER A 382 -26.12 -5.74 13.48
N VAL A 383 -26.59 -6.83 12.87
CA VAL A 383 -25.85 -8.09 12.77
C VAL A 383 -24.72 -7.95 11.75
N ASP A 384 -24.99 -7.20 10.67
CA ASP A 384 -24.09 -6.93 9.55
C ASP A 384 -22.98 -5.96 10.00
N GLU A 385 -23.37 -4.81 10.54
CA GLU A 385 -22.48 -3.80 11.14
C GLU A 385 -23.26 -3.06 12.26
N PRO A 386 -22.67 -2.81 13.46
CA PRO A 386 -23.39 -2.25 14.61
C PRO A 386 -24.24 -0.98 14.38
N SER A 387 -23.84 -0.07 13.49
CA SER A 387 -24.56 1.15 13.15
C SER A 387 -25.68 0.94 12.11
N TYR A 388 -25.73 -0.21 11.45
CA TYR A 388 -26.68 -0.46 10.37
C TYR A 388 -28.12 -0.62 10.85
N THR A 389 -29.03 -0.03 10.07
CA THR A 389 -30.48 -0.14 10.20
C THR A 389 -31.10 -0.40 8.84
N GLY A 390 -32.38 -0.76 8.79
CA GLY A 390 -33.08 -0.90 7.51
C GLY A 390 -33.10 0.38 6.66
N LEU A 391 -32.86 1.54 7.27
CA LEU A 391 -32.74 2.84 6.61
C LEU A 391 -31.28 3.28 6.39
N THR A 392 -30.28 2.43 6.63
CA THR A 392 -28.90 2.76 6.25
C THR A 392 -28.83 3.15 4.78
N ALA A 393 -28.12 4.24 4.49
CA ALA A 393 -28.04 4.93 3.19
C ALA A 393 -29.33 5.63 2.72
N TRP A 394 -30.44 5.58 3.47
CA TRP A 394 -31.71 6.20 3.10
C TRP A 394 -32.11 7.33 4.05
N SER A 395 -32.55 8.46 3.51
CA SER A 395 -33.10 9.58 4.29
C SER A 395 -34.33 10.19 3.63
N GLU A 396 -35.06 11.05 4.35
CA GLU A 396 -36.31 11.66 3.89
C GLU A 396 -36.08 12.70 2.77
N ALA A 397 -37.01 12.76 1.81
CA ALA A 397 -36.98 13.72 0.70
C ALA A 397 -38.36 14.35 0.46
N GLU A 398 -38.60 15.53 1.05
CA GLU A 398 -39.89 16.23 1.05
C GLU A 398 -39.97 17.38 0.03
N ARG A 399 -41.02 17.40 -0.81
CA ARG A 399 -41.30 18.46 -1.80
C ARG A 399 -42.77 18.88 -1.74
N GLY A 400 -43.13 19.63 -0.71
CA GLY A 400 -44.49 20.14 -0.50
C GLY A 400 -45.49 19.10 0.03
N ALA A 401 -45.01 17.93 0.42
CA ALA A 401 -45.69 16.91 1.21
C ALA A 401 -44.71 16.38 2.25
N THR A 402 -45.22 15.70 3.27
CA THR A 402 -44.42 15.04 4.29
C THR A 402 -44.43 13.53 4.12
N VAL A 403 -43.37 12.87 4.56
CA VAL A 403 -43.23 11.40 4.49
C VAL A 403 -42.91 10.84 5.86
N THR A 404 -43.45 9.67 6.15
CA THR A 404 -42.98 8.83 7.27
C THR A 404 -42.46 7.51 6.68
N PRO A 405 -41.13 7.35 6.52
CA PRO A 405 -40.54 6.11 6.06
C PRO A 405 -40.49 5.07 7.20
N VAL A 406 -40.97 3.86 6.93
CA VAL A 406 -40.94 2.75 7.89
C VAL A 406 -40.47 1.48 7.19
N VAL A 407 -39.41 0.86 7.70
CA VAL A 407 -39.00 -0.49 7.27
C VAL A 407 -39.83 -1.52 8.02
N THR A 408 -40.49 -2.42 7.29
CA THR A 408 -41.38 -3.44 7.86
C THR A 408 -41.34 -4.72 7.04
N GLY A 409 -41.77 -5.84 7.63
CA GLY A 409 -41.89 -7.15 6.98
C GLY A 409 -43.31 -7.70 6.90
N GLU A 410 -44.33 -6.84 6.98
CA GLU A 410 -45.72 -7.26 6.82
C GLU A 410 -46.04 -7.63 5.36
N GLN A 411 -46.25 -8.92 5.07
CA GLN A 411 -46.51 -9.44 3.73
C GLN A 411 -45.39 -9.05 2.74
N PRO A 412 -44.18 -9.57 2.95
CA PRO A 412 -43.00 -9.19 2.18
C PRO A 412 -43.12 -9.61 0.72
N LEU A 413 -42.17 -9.15 -0.10
CA LEU A 413 -42.07 -9.59 -1.49
C LEU A 413 -41.86 -11.11 -1.57
N ASN A 414 -41.01 -11.65 -0.69
CA ASN A 414 -40.76 -13.09 -0.54
C ASN A 414 -40.24 -13.42 0.87
N THR A 415 -39.89 -14.67 1.13
CA THR A 415 -39.44 -15.13 2.46
C THR A 415 -37.95 -14.93 2.73
N ASN A 416 -37.17 -14.58 1.71
CA ASN A 416 -35.72 -14.44 1.77
C ASN A 416 -35.31 -12.99 2.04
N ASN A 417 -35.91 -12.05 1.30
CA ASN A 417 -35.87 -10.61 1.59
C ASN A 417 -37.21 -10.22 2.20
N ARG A 418 -37.22 -10.10 3.53
CA ARG A 418 -38.41 -9.95 4.36
C ARG A 418 -38.74 -8.49 4.63
N ASN A 419 -37.79 -7.59 4.48
CA ASN A 419 -37.98 -6.17 4.75
C ASN A 419 -38.31 -5.42 3.46
N TYR A 420 -39.10 -4.36 3.60
CA TYR A 420 -39.35 -3.40 2.54
C TYR A 420 -39.62 -2.03 3.16
N LEU A 421 -39.51 -0.98 2.36
CA LEU A 421 -39.78 0.39 2.79
C LEU A 421 -41.23 0.78 2.51
N ARG A 422 -41.97 1.12 3.57
CA ARG A 422 -43.27 1.78 3.50
C ARG A 422 -43.11 3.29 3.57
N LEU A 423 -43.67 3.99 2.59
CA LEU A 423 -43.80 5.43 2.56
C LEU A 423 -45.26 5.81 2.82
N ASP A 424 -45.55 6.38 3.98
CA ASP A 424 -46.84 7.02 4.24
C ASP A 424 -46.70 8.53 3.98
N VAL A 425 -47.22 8.99 2.82
CA VAL A 425 -47.09 10.38 2.37
C VAL A 425 -48.37 11.18 2.64
N THR A 426 -48.24 12.40 3.17
CA THR A 426 -49.37 13.31 3.44
C THR A 426 -49.12 14.71 2.89
N GLY A 427 -50.18 15.39 2.42
CA GLY A 427 -50.09 16.73 1.81
C GLY A 427 -50.35 16.74 0.30
N ALA A 428 -50.22 17.92 -0.33
CA ALA A 428 -50.59 18.13 -1.72
C ALA A 428 -49.42 18.04 -2.73
N GLY A 429 -48.17 17.97 -2.24
CA GLY A 429 -46.97 17.78 -3.03
C GLY A 429 -46.54 16.31 -3.16
N THR A 430 -45.23 16.10 -3.30
CA THR A 430 -44.61 14.76 -3.31
C THR A 430 -43.59 14.64 -2.19
N ALA A 431 -43.45 13.44 -1.65
CA ALA A 431 -42.41 13.13 -0.66
C ALA A 431 -41.96 11.68 -0.83
N GLY A 432 -40.82 11.33 -0.25
CA GLY A 432 -40.28 9.99 -0.35
C GLY A 432 -38.91 9.91 0.28
N VAL A 433 -37.97 9.22 -0.37
CA VAL A 433 -36.63 9.00 0.18
C VAL A 433 -35.53 9.29 -0.82
N VAL A 434 -34.34 9.55 -0.30
CA VAL A 434 -33.10 9.68 -1.05
C VAL A 434 -32.11 8.61 -0.60
N ASN A 435 -31.49 7.90 -1.54
CA ASN A 435 -30.38 6.99 -1.30
C ASN A 435 -29.04 7.73 -1.48
N ALA A 436 -28.11 7.50 -0.56
CA ALA A 436 -26.79 8.09 -0.54
C ALA A 436 -25.85 7.51 -1.62
N GLY A 437 -26.12 6.30 -2.12
CA GLY A 437 -25.15 5.51 -2.89
C GLY A 437 -24.11 4.88 -1.98
N PHE A 438 -23.06 4.34 -2.58
CA PHE A 438 -21.88 3.85 -1.86
C PHE A 438 -20.88 4.98 -1.64
N ASN A 439 -20.17 4.99 -0.51
CA ASN A 439 -19.10 5.95 -0.20
C ASN A 439 -19.54 7.42 -0.40
N ARG A 440 -18.96 8.14 -1.36
CA ARG A 440 -19.30 9.54 -1.67
C ARG A 440 -20.60 9.75 -2.47
N GLY A 441 -21.11 8.75 -3.18
CA GLY A 441 -22.32 8.90 -4.00
C GLY A 441 -22.60 7.88 -5.09
N LEU A 442 -23.53 8.22 -5.99
CA LEU A 442 -23.80 7.46 -7.21
C LEU A 442 -23.05 8.08 -8.39
N PRO A 443 -22.15 7.33 -9.06
CA PRO A 443 -21.46 7.77 -10.25
C PRO A 443 -22.40 7.77 -11.47
N LEU A 444 -22.47 8.90 -12.17
CA LEU A 444 -23.08 9.03 -13.50
C LEU A 444 -22.07 9.59 -14.49
N ALA A 445 -22.14 9.14 -15.75
CA ALA A 445 -21.37 9.67 -16.86
C ALA A 445 -22.32 10.36 -17.87
N ALA A 446 -21.97 11.58 -18.28
CA ALA A 446 -22.78 12.37 -19.20
C ALA A 446 -23.04 11.62 -20.51
N GLY A 447 -24.30 11.53 -20.92
CA GLY A 447 -24.70 10.84 -22.15
C GLY A 447 -24.93 9.33 -21.99
N GLU A 448 -24.53 8.73 -20.86
CA GLU A 448 -24.71 7.30 -20.60
C GLU A 448 -26.12 6.97 -20.10
N ARG A 449 -26.56 5.74 -20.36
CA ARG A 449 -27.89 5.26 -20.01
C ARG A 449 -27.88 4.41 -18.74
N TYR A 450 -28.82 4.69 -17.86
CA TYR A 450 -29.01 3.99 -16.60
C TYR A 450 -30.39 3.34 -16.56
N ASP A 451 -30.42 2.08 -16.13
CA ASP A 451 -31.61 1.27 -16.01
C ASP A 451 -32.05 1.23 -14.54
N PHE A 452 -33.23 1.79 -14.27
CA PHE A 452 -33.87 1.80 -12.97
C PHE A 452 -34.86 0.64 -12.86
N SER A 453 -34.89 -0.03 -11.72
CA SER A 453 -35.98 -0.95 -11.38
C SER A 453 -36.39 -0.88 -9.91
N VAL A 454 -37.63 -1.22 -9.63
CA VAL A 454 -38.19 -1.28 -8.27
C VAL A 454 -39.34 -2.26 -8.22
N TRP A 455 -39.46 -3.00 -7.12
CA TRP A 455 -40.70 -3.67 -6.76
C TRP A 455 -41.55 -2.71 -5.95
N ALA A 456 -42.78 -2.45 -6.38
CA ALA A 456 -43.65 -1.50 -5.69
C ALA A 456 -45.09 -2.00 -5.62
N ARG A 457 -45.81 -1.59 -4.58
CA ARG A 457 -47.26 -1.76 -4.46
C ARG A 457 -47.94 -0.56 -3.83
N ARG A 458 -49.19 -0.33 -4.24
CA ARG A 458 -50.04 0.75 -3.74
C ARG A 458 -51.50 0.32 -3.70
N ALA A 459 -52.25 0.85 -2.73
CA ALA A 459 -53.71 0.67 -2.70
C ALA A 459 -54.38 1.38 -3.88
N GLU A 460 -53.93 2.59 -4.20
CA GLU A 460 -54.40 3.39 -5.32
C GLU A 460 -53.27 3.61 -6.33
N ALA A 461 -53.60 3.55 -7.62
CA ALA A 461 -52.61 3.76 -8.66
C ALA A 461 -52.09 5.20 -8.65
N GLY A 462 -50.78 5.38 -8.75
CA GLY A 462 -50.17 6.71 -8.69
C GLY A 462 -48.77 6.76 -9.30
N PRO A 463 -48.27 7.96 -9.66
CA PRO A 463 -46.91 8.12 -10.15
C PRO A 463 -45.88 7.86 -9.04
N LEU A 464 -44.73 7.31 -9.41
CA LEU A 464 -43.49 7.34 -8.66
C LEU A 464 -42.47 8.07 -9.54
N THR A 465 -41.97 9.21 -9.07
CA THR A 465 -40.95 9.99 -9.79
C THR A 465 -39.60 9.66 -9.19
N VAL A 466 -38.65 9.29 -10.05
CA VAL A 466 -37.29 8.94 -9.65
C VAL A 466 -36.35 9.91 -10.33
N THR A 467 -35.46 10.51 -9.56
CA THR A 467 -34.41 11.40 -10.05
C THR A 467 -33.07 10.97 -9.51
N VAL A 468 -31.99 11.23 -10.26
CA VAL A 468 -30.65 11.29 -9.68
C VAL A 468 -30.23 12.74 -9.65
N GLU A 469 -29.80 13.21 -8.49
CA GLU A 469 -29.55 14.61 -8.20
C GLU A 469 -28.13 14.82 -7.67
N ASP A 470 -27.51 15.91 -8.10
CA ASP A 470 -26.24 16.41 -7.57
C ASP A 470 -26.49 17.81 -7.00
N GLY A 471 -26.49 17.92 -5.67
CA GLY A 471 -27.00 19.06 -4.94
C GLY A 471 -28.47 19.34 -5.31
N THR A 472 -28.72 20.42 -6.04
CA THR A 472 -30.08 20.80 -6.51
C THR A 472 -30.31 20.49 -8.00
N THR A 473 -29.30 19.96 -8.68
CA THR A 473 -29.34 19.71 -10.13
C THR A 473 -29.85 18.31 -10.38
N VAL A 474 -30.92 18.18 -11.17
CA VAL A 474 -31.44 16.87 -11.61
C VAL A 474 -30.67 16.41 -12.84
N LEU A 475 -29.92 15.31 -12.71
CA LEU A 475 -29.08 14.77 -13.77
C LEU A 475 -29.78 13.67 -14.58
N GLY A 476 -30.71 12.96 -13.95
CA GLY A 476 -31.53 11.92 -14.56
C GLY A 476 -32.95 11.94 -13.99
N LYS A 477 -33.95 11.62 -14.80
CA LYS A 477 -35.35 11.60 -14.37
C LYS A 477 -36.19 10.57 -15.10
N VAL A 478 -36.97 9.81 -14.36
CA VAL A 478 -38.05 8.94 -14.89
C VAL A 478 -39.30 9.05 -14.02
N THR A 479 -40.46 8.79 -14.61
CA THR A 479 -41.72 8.65 -13.88
C THR A 479 -42.39 7.35 -14.29
N ILE A 480 -42.65 6.49 -13.32
CA ILE A 480 -43.38 5.23 -13.52
C ILE A 480 -44.76 5.34 -12.88
N ARG A 481 -45.76 4.67 -13.48
CA ARG A 481 -47.11 4.60 -12.91
C ARG A 481 -47.30 3.28 -12.18
N VAL A 482 -47.31 3.32 -10.86
CA VAL A 482 -47.55 2.14 -10.01
C VAL A 482 -49.04 1.81 -10.05
N ARG A 483 -49.38 0.56 -10.37
CA ARG A 483 -50.77 0.08 -10.43
C ARG A 483 -51.31 -0.17 -9.02
N ALA A 484 -52.62 -0.08 -8.86
CA ALA A 484 -53.30 -0.52 -7.65
C ALA A 484 -53.18 -2.05 -7.51
N GLY A 485 -52.91 -2.54 -6.31
CA GLY A 485 -52.85 -3.97 -6.00
C GLY A 485 -51.54 -4.38 -5.32
N GLY A 486 -51.19 -5.67 -5.44
CA GLY A 486 -49.98 -6.25 -4.83
C GLY A 486 -48.68 -5.91 -5.55
N TRP A 487 -47.59 -6.54 -5.09
CA TRP A 487 -46.23 -6.33 -5.61
C TRP A 487 -46.15 -6.53 -7.13
N ALA A 488 -45.41 -5.63 -7.78
CA ALA A 488 -45.04 -5.75 -9.18
C ALA A 488 -43.69 -5.08 -9.42
N LYS A 489 -42.89 -5.65 -10.33
CA LYS A 489 -41.64 -5.06 -10.78
C LYS A 489 -41.91 -3.99 -11.84
N TYR A 490 -41.34 -2.81 -11.65
CA TYR A 490 -41.36 -1.71 -12.60
C TYR A 490 -39.95 -1.45 -13.10
N ARG A 491 -39.83 -1.07 -14.37
CA ARG A 491 -38.55 -0.74 -15.01
C ARG A 491 -38.68 0.56 -15.78
N ALA A 492 -37.64 1.38 -15.74
CA ALA A 492 -37.51 2.59 -16.53
C ALA A 492 -36.02 2.84 -16.81
N SER A 493 -35.72 3.82 -17.65
CA SER A 493 -34.34 4.21 -17.91
C SER A 493 -34.25 5.69 -18.25
N PHE A 494 -33.14 6.32 -17.92
CA PHE A 494 -32.82 7.69 -18.35
C PHE A 494 -31.40 7.75 -18.91
N THR A 495 -31.12 8.83 -19.65
CA THR A 495 -29.77 9.22 -20.03
C THR A 495 -29.31 10.34 -19.12
N ALA A 496 -28.12 10.20 -18.52
CA ALA A 496 -27.57 11.22 -17.64
C ALA A 496 -27.20 12.48 -18.42
N SER A 497 -27.56 13.65 -17.89
CA SER A 497 -27.31 14.94 -18.54
C SER A 497 -25.94 15.55 -18.20
N ALA A 498 -25.27 15.07 -17.15
CA ALA A 498 -23.92 15.44 -16.76
C ALA A 498 -23.22 14.27 -16.05
N THR A 499 -21.90 14.40 -15.89
CA THR A 499 -21.07 13.48 -15.11
C THR A 499 -21.04 13.93 -13.64
N THR A 500 -21.13 12.99 -12.71
CA THR A 500 -20.94 13.20 -11.26
C THR A 500 -20.48 11.90 -10.63
N ASP A 501 -19.81 11.98 -9.50
CA ASP A 501 -19.43 10.87 -8.61
C ASP A 501 -20.20 10.93 -7.26
N ALA A 502 -20.92 12.04 -7.05
CA ALA A 502 -21.61 12.41 -5.82
C ALA A 502 -23.14 12.43 -5.98
N GLY A 503 -23.67 11.76 -7.00
CA GLY A 503 -25.11 11.69 -7.26
C GLY A 503 -25.90 11.08 -6.10
N ARG A 504 -27.19 11.40 -6.02
CA ARG A 504 -28.15 10.89 -5.03
C ARG A 504 -29.44 10.43 -5.70
N LEU A 505 -29.87 9.19 -5.46
CA LEU A 505 -31.10 8.66 -6.04
C LEU A 505 -32.30 9.07 -5.18
N VAL A 506 -33.17 9.93 -5.70
CA VAL A 506 -34.40 10.37 -5.03
C VAL A 506 -35.60 9.63 -5.61
N VAL A 507 -36.41 9.03 -4.74
CA VAL A 507 -37.65 8.33 -5.10
C VAL A 507 -38.83 9.03 -4.42
N GLN A 508 -39.71 9.63 -5.21
CA GLN A 508 -40.83 10.43 -4.72
C GLN A 508 -42.20 9.85 -5.09
N ALA A 509 -43.09 9.79 -4.11
CA ALA A 509 -44.49 9.40 -4.28
C ALA A 509 -45.44 10.58 -3.94
N PRO A 510 -46.64 10.63 -4.55
CA PRO A 510 -47.74 11.47 -4.08
C PRO A 510 -48.37 10.87 -2.81
N ALA A 511 -49.27 11.64 -2.20
CA ALA A 511 -50.03 11.25 -1.01
C ALA A 511 -50.59 9.82 -1.04
N GLY A 512 -50.68 9.23 0.16
CA GLY A 512 -51.08 7.86 0.39
C GLY A 512 -49.89 6.93 0.60
N ARG A 513 -50.20 5.65 0.81
CA ARG A 513 -49.21 4.61 1.09
C ARG A 513 -48.57 4.08 -0.20
N THR A 514 -47.25 4.02 -0.20
CA THR A 514 -46.44 3.35 -1.23
C THR A 514 -45.43 2.44 -0.56
N ASP A 515 -45.47 1.14 -0.84
CA ASP A 515 -44.45 0.20 -0.40
C ASP A 515 -43.44 -0.02 -1.55
N LEU A 516 -42.14 0.00 -1.23
CA LEU A 516 -41.00 -0.13 -2.14
C LEU A 516 -40.06 -1.23 -1.65
N ASP A 517 -39.54 -2.05 -2.56
CA ASP A 517 -38.55 -3.07 -2.31
C ASP A 517 -37.63 -3.22 -3.53
N MET A 518 -36.40 -3.70 -3.33
CA MET A 518 -35.42 -3.96 -4.39
C MET A 518 -35.27 -2.77 -5.36
N VAL A 519 -35.03 -1.58 -4.79
CA VAL A 519 -34.78 -0.34 -5.54
C VAL A 519 -33.38 -0.40 -6.14
N SER A 520 -33.26 -0.43 -7.45
CA SER A 520 -31.99 -0.67 -8.13
C SER A 520 -31.76 0.35 -9.24
N LEU A 521 -30.52 0.80 -9.37
CA LEU A 521 -30.06 1.61 -10.47
C LEU A 521 -28.74 1.02 -10.99
N PHE A 522 -28.76 0.59 -12.25
CA PHE A 522 -27.61 -0.01 -12.92
C PHE A 522 -27.18 0.84 -14.11
N PRO A 523 -25.88 1.02 -14.38
CA PRO A 523 -25.43 1.43 -15.69
C PRO A 523 -25.86 0.36 -16.71
N ARG A 524 -26.33 0.79 -17.90
CA ARG A 524 -26.70 -0.16 -18.95
C ARG A 524 -25.48 -0.87 -19.52
N ASP A 525 -24.38 -0.12 -19.67
CA ASP A 525 -23.13 -0.61 -20.22
C ASP A 525 -22.26 -1.13 -19.07
N THR A 526 -22.33 -2.45 -18.88
CA THR A 526 -21.50 -3.21 -17.93
C THR A 526 -20.53 -4.09 -18.71
N PHE A 527 -19.48 -4.58 -18.07
CA PHE A 527 -18.51 -5.46 -18.71
C PHE A 527 -19.21 -6.67 -19.35
N LYS A 528 -19.10 -6.78 -20.68
CA LYS A 528 -19.79 -7.78 -21.51
C LYS A 528 -21.32 -7.83 -21.39
N GLY A 529 -21.94 -6.87 -20.69
CA GLY A 529 -23.37 -6.86 -20.39
C GLY A 529 -23.78 -7.78 -19.23
N HIS A 530 -22.83 -8.25 -18.42
CA HIS A 530 -23.06 -9.25 -17.36
C HIS A 530 -23.00 -8.68 -15.93
N GLY A 531 -23.18 -7.36 -15.78
CA GLY A 531 -23.40 -6.74 -14.46
C GLY A 531 -22.15 -6.31 -13.70
N MET A 532 -20.96 -6.55 -14.24
CA MET A 532 -19.70 -6.08 -13.64
C MET A 532 -19.37 -4.65 -14.04
N ARG A 533 -18.83 -3.88 -13.10
CA ARG A 533 -18.32 -2.53 -13.33
C ARG A 533 -17.13 -2.57 -14.30
N THR A 534 -17.22 -1.80 -15.38
CA THR A 534 -16.38 -1.98 -16.57
C THR A 534 -14.90 -1.68 -16.33
N ASP A 535 -14.56 -0.56 -15.69
CA ASP A 535 -13.18 -0.15 -15.41
C ASP A 535 -12.42 -1.18 -14.55
N LEU A 536 -13.04 -1.68 -13.49
CA LEU A 536 -12.49 -2.74 -12.64
C LEU A 536 -12.32 -4.05 -13.40
N ALA A 537 -13.36 -4.49 -14.11
CA ALA A 537 -13.30 -5.71 -14.90
C ALA A 537 -12.26 -5.65 -16.03
N GLU A 538 -12.04 -4.48 -16.63
CA GLU A 538 -11.01 -4.26 -17.65
C GLU A 538 -9.60 -4.30 -17.07
N LEU A 539 -9.37 -3.73 -15.87
CA LEU A 539 -8.08 -3.88 -15.19
C LEU A 539 -7.80 -5.34 -14.86
N ILE A 540 -8.78 -6.09 -14.36
CA ILE A 540 -8.68 -7.53 -14.09
C ILE A 540 -8.40 -8.30 -15.39
N ALA A 541 -9.16 -8.04 -16.47
CA ALA A 541 -8.93 -8.66 -17.77
C ALA A 541 -7.55 -8.30 -18.35
N GLY A 542 -7.02 -7.12 -18.02
CA GLY A 542 -5.69 -6.65 -18.39
C GLY A 542 -4.56 -7.50 -17.83
N LEU A 543 -4.79 -8.21 -16.71
CA LEU A 543 -3.88 -9.21 -16.15
C LEU A 543 -3.85 -10.50 -16.97
N LYS A 544 -4.83 -10.73 -17.85
CA LYS A 544 -5.04 -11.99 -18.57
C LYS A 544 -4.96 -13.22 -17.64
N PRO A 545 -5.76 -13.23 -16.55
CA PRO A 545 -5.69 -14.31 -15.58
C PRO A 545 -6.05 -15.65 -16.22
N ARG A 546 -5.40 -16.72 -15.75
CA ARG A 546 -5.66 -18.09 -16.20
C ARG A 546 -6.70 -18.80 -15.36
N PHE A 547 -6.91 -18.36 -14.14
CA PHE A 547 -7.97 -18.81 -13.26
C PHE A 547 -8.51 -17.65 -12.42
N LEU A 548 -9.73 -17.82 -11.92
CA LEU A 548 -10.38 -16.97 -10.93
C LEU A 548 -10.71 -17.82 -9.70
N ARG A 549 -10.00 -17.60 -8.58
CA ARG A 549 -10.32 -18.19 -7.27
C ARG A 549 -11.42 -17.38 -6.60
N PHE A 550 -12.55 -18.01 -6.26
CA PHE A 550 -13.72 -17.35 -5.66
C PHE A 550 -14.51 -18.32 -4.75
N PRO A 551 -15.45 -17.84 -3.91
CA PRO A 551 -15.66 -16.45 -3.50
C PRO A 551 -14.63 -16.03 -2.44
N GLY A 552 -13.43 -16.63 -2.50
CA GLY A 552 -12.55 -17.14 -1.44
C GLY A 552 -12.16 -16.25 -0.28
N GLY A 553 -11.08 -16.63 0.40
CA GLY A 553 -10.67 -16.03 1.66
C GLY A 553 -11.65 -16.38 2.80
N CYS A 554 -11.68 -15.51 3.79
CA CYS A 554 -12.43 -15.73 5.03
C CYS A 554 -13.95 -15.72 4.82
N VAL A 555 -14.48 -15.05 3.80
CA VAL A 555 -15.95 -15.01 3.57
C VAL A 555 -16.54 -16.38 3.27
N THR A 556 -15.71 -17.34 2.83
CA THR A 556 -16.15 -18.70 2.49
C THR A 556 -16.47 -19.56 3.71
N ASN A 557 -15.84 -19.32 4.87
CA ASN A 557 -15.91 -20.26 5.99
C ASN A 557 -16.10 -19.62 7.38
N VAL A 558 -16.78 -18.47 7.47
CA VAL A 558 -17.22 -17.88 8.75
C VAL A 558 -18.75 -17.90 8.88
N GLY A 559 -19.24 -18.27 10.07
CA GLY A 559 -20.67 -18.26 10.42
C GLY A 559 -21.23 -19.63 10.81
N THR A 560 -22.56 -19.74 10.82
CA THR A 560 -23.33 -20.97 11.02
C THR A 560 -23.54 -21.75 9.71
N TYR A 561 -23.75 -23.06 9.83
CA TYR A 561 -23.97 -23.97 8.70
C TYR A 561 -25.46 -24.16 8.36
N GLU A 562 -26.33 -23.39 9.00
CA GLU A 562 -27.78 -23.51 8.79
C GLU A 562 -28.22 -22.73 7.54
N PRO A 563 -29.14 -23.26 6.73
CA PRO A 563 -29.70 -22.51 5.62
C PRO A 563 -30.49 -21.30 6.11
N TYR A 564 -30.44 -20.19 5.37
CA TYR A 564 -31.16 -18.98 5.74
C TYR A 564 -32.68 -19.20 5.82
N ALA A 565 -33.22 -20.03 4.92
CA ALA A 565 -34.65 -20.33 4.87
C ALA A 565 -35.18 -20.96 6.17
N GLU A 566 -34.32 -21.63 6.95
CA GLU A 566 -34.70 -22.32 8.19
C GLU A 566 -34.58 -21.41 9.42
N THR A 567 -33.56 -20.56 9.48
CA THR A 567 -33.22 -19.79 10.70
C THR A 567 -33.45 -18.29 10.56
N GLY A 568 -33.35 -17.73 9.35
CA GLY A 568 -33.23 -16.30 9.12
C GLY A 568 -31.95 -15.67 9.69
N ASP A 569 -30.95 -16.49 10.04
CA ASP A 569 -29.67 -16.01 10.57
C ASP A 569 -28.79 -15.46 9.43
N ARG A 570 -28.20 -14.29 9.64
CA ARG A 570 -27.31 -13.65 8.67
C ARG A 570 -25.84 -13.94 8.92
N ARG A 571 -25.45 -14.52 10.04
CA ARG A 571 -24.05 -14.89 10.32
C ARG A 571 -23.81 -16.33 9.93
N ARG A 572 -23.81 -16.60 8.63
CA ARG A 572 -23.78 -17.95 8.08
C ARG A 572 -22.72 -18.08 6.99
N ILE A 573 -22.25 -19.31 6.83
CA ILE A 573 -21.27 -19.72 5.83
C ILE A 573 -21.80 -19.40 4.42
N TYR A 574 -20.90 -19.04 3.51
CA TYR A 574 -21.25 -18.76 2.11
C TYR A 574 -21.84 -20.02 1.45
N GLN A 575 -23.13 -19.98 1.14
CA GLN A 575 -23.87 -21.11 0.58
C GLN A 575 -24.20 -20.85 -0.89
N TRP A 576 -23.49 -21.50 -1.80
CA TRP A 576 -23.57 -21.21 -3.23
C TRP A 576 -24.99 -21.27 -3.79
N LYS A 577 -25.83 -22.21 -3.32
CA LYS A 577 -27.23 -22.40 -3.76
C LYS A 577 -28.12 -21.20 -3.45
N GLU A 578 -27.80 -20.42 -2.43
CA GLU A 578 -28.54 -19.22 -2.04
C GLU A 578 -28.10 -17.98 -2.84
N THR A 579 -27.04 -18.11 -3.64
CA THR A 579 -26.47 -17.02 -4.43
C THR A 579 -26.87 -17.06 -5.91
N ILE A 580 -27.69 -18.02 -6.32
CA ILE A 580 -28.16 -18.17 -7.71
C ILE A 580 -29.65 -17.90 -7.83
N GLY A 581 -30.11 -17.59 -9.04
CA GLY A 581 -31.52 -17.23 -9.29
C GLY A 581 -31.78 -15.72 -9.22
N PRO A 582 -33.05 -15.29 -9.22
CA PRO A 582 -33.41 -13.88 -9.17
C PRO A 582 -32.81 -13.19 -7.93
N VAL A 583 -32.16 -12.03 -8.12
CA VAL A 583 -31.50 -11.30 -7.02
C VAL A 583 -32.47 -10.90 -5.91
N GLU A 584 -33.74 -10.63 -6.23
CA GLU A 584 -34.78 -10.35 -5.25
C GLU A 584 -35.12 -11.54 -4.35
N GLU A 585 -34.75 -12.76 -4.74
CA GLU A 585 -34.96 -13.99 -3.97
C GLU A 585 -33.69 -14.49 -3.26
N ARG A 586 -32.55 -13.80 -3.42
CA ARG A 586 -31.30 -14.13 -2.73
C ARG A 586 -31.30 -13.48 -1.33
N PRO A 587 -31.13 -14.25 -0.24
CA PRO A 587 -31.05 -13.68 1.10
C PRO A 587 -29.70 -13.00 1.32
N THR A 588 -29.70 -11.81 1.91
CA THR A 588 -28.47 -11.11 2.29
C THR A 588 -27.70 -11.86 3.39
N ASN A 589 -26.39 -11.63 3.48
CA ASN A 589 -25.51 -12.23 4.49
C ASN A 589 -24.66 -11.17 5.22
N PHE A 590 -24.18 -11.50 6.40
CA PHE A 590 -23.10 -10.77 7.06
C PHE A 590 -21.80 -10.98 6.26
N ASN A 591 -21.07 -9.91 5.98
CA ASN A 591 -19.71 -9.98 5.48
C ASN A 591 -18.73 -10.07 6.65
N PHE A 592 -17.79 -11.02 6.61
CA PHE A 592 -16.71 -11.13 7.61
C PHE A 592 -15.94 -9.82 7.82
N TRP A 593 -15.83 -9.02 6.75
CA TRP A 593 -15.15 -7.74 6.72
C TRP A 593 -16.02 -6.57 7.20
N GLY A 594 -17.09 -6.82 7.97
CA GLY A 594 -17.79 -5.76 8.71
C GLY A 594 -18.83 -4.96 7.92
N TYR A 595 -19.37 -5.51 6.83
CA TYR A 595 -20.49 -4.93 6.08
C TYR A 595 -21.51 -5.99 5.62
N ASN A 596 -22.46 -5.62 4.75
CA ASN A 596 -23.52 -6.52 4.25
C ASN A 596 -23.15 -7.11 2.88
N GLN A 597 -23.44 -8.40 2.67
CA GLN A 597 -23.32 -9.05 1.36
C GLN A 597 -24.71 -9.22 0.74
N SER A 598 -24.94 -8.59 -0.40
CA SER A 598 -26.22 -8.64 -1.11
C SER A 598 -26.40 -9.90 -1.95
N TYR A 599 -25.32 -10.62 -2.22
CA TYR A 599 -25.21 -11.67 -3.25
C TYR A 599 -25.69 -11.21 -4.63
N GLY A 600 -25.52 -9.93 -4.94
CA GLY A 600 -25.65 -9.40 -6.29
C GLY A 600 -24.71 -10.11 -7.27
N ILE A 601 -23.48 -10.38 -6.83
CA ILE A 601 -22.56 -11.33 -7.44
C ILE A 601 -22.62 -12.64 -6.63
N GLY A 602 -23.11 -13.69 -7.26
CA GLY A 602 -23.13 -15.05 -6.72
C GLY A 602 -22.34 -16.01 -7.58
N TYR A 603 -22.47 -17.31 -7.31
CA TYR A 603 -21.72 -18.35 -8.04
C TYR A 603 -21.97 -18.33 -9.55
N TYR A 604 -23.20 -18.04 -10.00
CA TYR A 604 -23.47 -17.93 -11.44
C TYR A 604 -22.68 -16.76 -12.06
N GLU A 605 -22.69 -15.60 -11.40
CA GLU A 605 -21.96 -14.42 -11.88
C GLU A 605 -20.44 -14.63 -11.81
N TYR A 606 -19.91 -15.34 -10.82
CA TYR A 606 -18.48 -15.71 -10.77
C TYR A 606 -18.07 -16.64 -11.92
N PHE A 607 -18.85 -17.68 -12.21
CA PHE A 607 -18.59 -18.56 -13.37
C PHE A 607 -18.69 -17.79 -14.70
N GLN A 608 -19.69 -16.92 -14.84
CA GLN A 608 -19.81 -16.09 -16.05
C GLN A 608 -18.63 -15.13 -16.17
N PHE A 609 -18.15 -14.56 -15.08
CA PHE A 609 -17.01 -13.65 -15.09
C PHE A 609 -15.70 -14.38 -15.42
N ALA A 610 -15.47 -15.58 -14.89
CA ALA A 610 -14.35 -16.42 -15.28
C ALA A 610 -14.36 -16.68 -16.81
N GLU A 611 -15.51 -17.04 -17.38
CA GLU A 611 -15.68 -17.22 -18.83
C GLU A 611 -15.40 -15.93 -19.61
N ASP A 612 -15.90 -14.78 -19.14
CA ASP A 612 -15.69 -13.47 -19.77
C ASP A 612 -14.22 -13.03 -19.76
N LEU A 613 -13.46 -13.44 -18.74
CA LEU A 613 -12.01 -13.24 -18.63
C LEU A 613 -11.20 -14.23 -19.47
N GLY A 614 -11.82 -15.34 -19.91
CA GLY A 614 -11.11 -16.47 -20.52
C GLY A 614 -10.25 -17.24 -19.50
N ALA A 615 -10.71 -17.29 -18.25
CA ALA A 615 -10.05 -17.92 -17.12
C ALA A 615 -10.83 -19.15 -16.64
N GLU A 616 -10.13 -20.12 -16.06
CA GLU A 616 -10.73 -21.25 -15.38
C GLU A 616 -11.40 -20.81 -14.07
N ALA A 617 -12.60 -21.32 -13.80
CA ALA A 617 -13.26 -21.11 -12.52
C ALA A 617 -12.64 -22.00 -11.44
N LEU A 618 -12.26 -21.43 -10.30
CA LEU A 618 -11.73 -22.14 -9.15
C LEU A 618 -12.57 -21.79 -7.89
N PRO A 619 -13.72 -22.45 -7.69
CA PRO A 619 -14.52 -22.28 -6.49
C PRO A 619 -13.85 -22.93 -5.28
N VAL A 620 -13.83 -22.22 -4.15
CA VAL A 620 -13.44 -22.74 -2.83
C VAL A 620 -14.70 -22.93 -1.99
N LEU A 621 -14.82 -24.05 -1.29
CA LEU A 621 -15.97 -24.39 -0.46
C LEU A 621 -15.55 -24.78 0.96
N SER A 622 -16.38 -24.45 1.94
CA SER A 622 -16.19 -24.93 3.30
C SER A 622 -16.32 -26.46 3.39
N VAL A 623 -15.43 -27.08 4.16
CA VAL A 623 -15.49 -28.51 4.52
C VAL A 623 -16.03 -28.73 5.93
N GLY A 624 -16.86 -27.82 6.43
CA GLY A 624 -17.43 -27.95 7.77
C GLY A 624 -16.46 -27.54 8.89
N VAL A 625 -15.44 -26.74 8.58
CA VAL A 625 -14.49 -26.20 9.54
C VAL A 625 -14.22 -24.74 9.16
N ASN A 626 -14.14 -23.86 10.15
CA ASN A 626 -13.83 -22.45 9.93
C ASN A 626 -12.31 -22.27 9.98
N GLY A 627 -11.72 -21.62 8.99
CA GLY A 627 -10.30 -21.24 9.00
C GLY A 627 -10.09 -19.83 9.54
N CYS A 628 -11.08 -18.96 9.40
CA CYS A 628 -11.09 -17.62 9.96
C CYS A 628 -12.11 -17.51 11.12
N GLY A 629 -11.90 -16.54 12.02
CA GLY A 629 -12.82 -16.25 13.11
C GLY A 629 -12.93 -17.36 14.17
N GLU A 630 -14.09 -17.48 14.81
CA GLU A 630 -14.33 -18.45 15.89
C GLU A 630 -14.48 -19.88 15.36
N ASN A 631 -13.87 -20.86 16.05
CA ASN A 631 -14.02 -22.28 15.74
C ASN A 631 -15.47 -22.76 15.96
N ARG A 632 -16.14 -23.17 14.88
CA ARG A 632 -17.49 -23.75 14.93
C ARG A 632 -17.58 -24.99 14.03
N PRO A 633 -16.86 -26.07 14.33
CA PRO A 633 -16.76 -27.18 13.41
C PRO A 633 -18.09 -27.94 13.30
N LEU A 634 -18.46 -28.32 12.08
CA LEU A 634 -19.64 -29.12 11.80
C LEU A 634 -19.35 -30.59 12.14
N THR A 635 -19.83 -31.03 13.29
CA THR A 635 -19.66 -32.41 13.80
C THR A 635 -20.91 -33.29 13.62
N ASP A 636 -22.04 -32.70 13.21
CA ASP A 636 -23.25 -33.45 12.88
C ASP A 636 -23.09 -34.13 11.50
N GLU A 637 -23.05 -35.47 11.51
CA GLU A 637 -22.84 -36.29 10.31
C GLU A 637 -23.93 -36.10 9.23
N THR A 638 -25.18 -35.85 9.63
CA THR A 638 -26.27 -35.66 8.66
C THR A 638 -26.14 -34.32 7.95
N LYS A 639 -25.81 -33.28 8.71
CA LYS A 639 -25.54 -31.96 8.13
C LYS A 639 -24.28 -31.99 7.27
N LEU A 640 -23.22 -32.65 7.73
CA LEU A 640 -21.99 -32.79 6.96
C LEU A 640 -22.24 -33.50 5.63
N ALA A 641 -23.04 -34.58 5.61
CA ALA A 641 -23.43 -35.27 4.39
C ALA A 641 -24.21 -34.37 3.40
N ARG A 642 -25.05 -33.45 3.91
CA ARG A 642 -25.71 -32.44 3.07
C ARG A 642 -24.68 -31.54 2.38
N TRP A 643 -23.67 -31.06 3.11
CA TRP A 643 -22.62 -30.20 2.55
C TRP A 643 -21.72 -30.93 1.54
N VAL A 644 -21.44 -32.23 1.77
CA VAL A 644 -20.79 -33.08 0.77
C VAL A 644 -21.63 -33.15 -0.50
N GLN A 645 -22.94 -33.38 -0.39
CA GLN A 645 -23.83 -33.40 -1.55
C GLN A 645 -23.90 -32.03 -2.25
N ASP A 646 -23.94 -30.92 -1.49
CA ASP A 646 -23.95 -29.57 -2.05
C ASP A 646 -22.68 -29.27 -2.88
N THR A 647 -21.55 -29.91 -2.53
CA THR A 647 -20.29 -29.81 -3.28
C THR A 647 -20.38 -30.60 -4.60
N LEU A 648 -20.93 -31.82 -4.57
CA LEU A 648 -21.18 -32.61 -5.79
C LEU A 648 -22.19 -31.93 -6.72
N ASP A 649 -23.20 -31.29 -6.14
CA ASP A 649 -24.22 -30.54 -6.85
C ASP A 649 -23.64 -29.31 -7.56
N LEU A 650 -22.62 -28.66 -6.99
CA LEU A 650 -21.91 -27.57 -7.66
C LEU A 650 -21.14 -28.07 -8.88
N ILE A 651 -20.47 -29.23 -8.77
CA ILE A 651 -19.78 -29.84 -9.90
C ILE A 651 -20.79 -30.21 -11.00
N GLU A 652 -21.95 -30.77 -10.65
CA GLU A 652 -23.04 -31.02 -11.60
C GLU A 652 -23.60 -29.72 -12.20
N PHE A 653 -23.72 -28.66 -11.41
CA PHE A 653 -24.13 -27.34 -11.89
C PHE A 653 -23.17 -26.81 -12.94
N ALA A 654 -21.85 -26.94 -12.73
CA ALA A 654 -20.85 -26.46 -13.65
C ALA A 654 -20.73 -27.35 -14.91
N ASN A 655 -20.71 -28.67 -14.74
CA ASN A 655 -20.29 -29.61 -15.79
C ASN A 655 -21.42 -30.50 -16.34
N GLY A 656 -22.52 -30.63 -15.60
CA GLY A 656 -23.61 -31.55 -15.91
C GLY A 656 -24.37 -31.18 -17.19
N PRO A 657 -24.95 -32.19 -17.88
CA PRO A 657 -25.81 -31.96 -19.03
C PRO A 657 -27.11 -31.27 -18.62
N VAL A 658 -27.76 -30.57 -19.54
CA VAL A 658 -29.05 -29.88 -19.29
C VAL A 658 -30.19 -30.82 -18.85
N THR A 659 -30.00 -32.13 -18.93
CA THR A 659 -30.95 -33.14 -18.46
C THR A 659 -30.79 -33.47 -16.98
N SER A 660 -29.66 -33.16 -16.37
CA SER A 660 -29.43 -33.37 -14.94
C SER A 660 -30.13 -32.28 -14.10
N PRO A 661 -30.37 -32.49 -12.80
CA PRO A 661 -30.98 -31.48 -11.94
C PRO A 661 -30.26 -30.12 -12.00
N TRP A 662 -28.94 -30.11 -11.75
CA TRP A 662 -28.19 -28.86 -11.66
C TRP A 662 -27.74 -28.31 -13.02
N GLY A 663 -27.49 -29.17 -14.01
CA GLY A 663 -27.25 -28.72 -15.38
C GLY A 663 -28.50 -28.07 -16.01
N ARG A 664 -29.70 -28.53 -15.66
CA ARG A 664 -30.97 -27.88 -16.01
C ARG A 664 -31.09 -26.53 -15.33
N LYS A 665 -30.77 -26.44 -14.04
CA LYS A 665 -30.82 -25.17 -13.30
C LYS A 665 -29.88 -24.13 -13.93
N ARG A 666 -28.65 -24.51 -14.29
CA ARG A 666 -27.73 -23.65 -15.04
C ARG A 666 -28.34 -23.16 -16.37
N ALA A 667 -28.97 -24.06 -17.12
CA ALA A 667 -29.64 -23.72 -18.38
C ALA A 667 -30.82 -22.75 -18.18
N GLU A 668 -31.61 -22.93 -17.12
CA GLU A 668 -32.72 -22.03 -16.76
C GLU A 668 -32.24 -20.62 -16.38
N LEU A 669 -31.04 -20.51 -15.82
CA LEU A 669 -30.39 -19.23 -15.52
C LEU A 669 -29.80 -18.54 -16.77
N GLY A 670 -29.86 -19.19 -17.94
CA GLY A 670 -29.45 -18.62 -19.21
C GLY A 670 -28.16 -19.21 -19.80
N HIS A 671 -27.51 -20.16 -19.13
CA HIS A 671 -26.25 -20.76 -19.60
C HIS A 671 -26.38 -22.28 -19.80
N PRO A 672 -26.86 -22.75 -20.97
CA PRO A 672 -27.08 -24.18 -21.20
C PRO A 672 -25.79 -24.98 -21.36
N LYS A 673 -24.68 -24.35 -21.78
CA LYS A 673 -23.40 -25.03 -21.97
C LYS A 673 -22.72 -25.27 -20.62
N PRO A 674 -21.97 -26.36 -20.43
CA PRO A 674 -21.10 -26.51 -19.26
C PRO A 674 -20.07 -25.37 -19.17
N PHE A 675 -19.72 -24.98 -17.95
CA PHE A 675 -18.62 -24.03 -17.69
C PHE A 675 -17.24 -24.70 -17.82
N GLY A 676 -17.14 -26.02 -17.61
CA GLY A 676 -15.88 -26.76 -17.76
C GLY A 676 -14.99 -26.71 -16.51
N LEU A 677 -15.59 -26.77 -15.32
CA LEU A 677 -14.88 -26.77 -14.03
C LEU A 677 -13.83 -27.90 -13.96
N GLU A 678 -12.56 -27.53 -13.72
CA GLU A 678 -11.45 -28.48 -13.56
C GLU A 678 -10.95 -28.60 -12.11
N TYR A 679 -10.98 -27.51 -11.34
CA TYR A 679 -10.39 -27.42 -9.99
C TYR A 679 -11.47 -27.15 -8.94
N ILE A 680 -11.31 -27.70 -7.74
CA ILE A 680 -12.13 -27.36 -6.58
C ILE A 680 -11.28 -27.23 -5.32
N GLY A 681 -11.44 -26.11 -4.62
CA GLY A 681 -10.82 -25.87 -3.32
C GLY A 681 -11.68 -26.42 -2.19
N LEU A 682 -11.10 -27.29 -1.36
CA LEU A 682 -11.77 -27.87 -0.20
C LEU A 682 -11.18 -27.27 1.09
N GLY A 683 -11.87 -26.26 1.61
CA GLY A 683 -11.45 -25.48 2.77
C GLY A 683 -10.63 -24.24 2.39
N ASN A 684 -10.54 -23.32 3.34
CA ASN A 684 -9.70 -22.12 3.30
C ASN A 684 -9.03 -21.94 4.67
N GLU A 685 -7.69 -21.99 4.71
CA GLU A 685 -6.92 -21.60 5.90
C GLU A 685 -7.26 -22.35 7.20
N GLU A 686 -7.66 -23.62 7.16
CA GLU A 686 -8.08 -24.31 8.39
C GLU A 686 -6.93 -24.50 9.40
N ILE A 687 -7.19 -24.03 10.63
CA ILE A 687 -6.27 -24.11 11.78
C ILE A 687 -6.75 -25.07 12.88
N TYR A 688 -7.79 -25.86 12.62
CA TYR A 688 -8.40 -26.75 13.61
C TYR A 688 -8.32 -28.24 13.23
N PRO A 689 -8.07 -29.16 14.19
CA PRO A 689 -7.90 -30.60 13.91
C PRO A 689 -9.09 -31.29 13.25
N GLU A 690 -10.30 -30.75 13.38
CA GLU A 690 -11.52 -31.28 12.77
C GLU A 690 -11.43 -31.35 11.24
N PHE A 691 -10.58 -30.52 10.62
CA PHE A 691 -10.30 -30.57 9.18
C PHE A 691 -9.84 -31.96 8.73
N PHE A 692 -8.96 -32.59 9.51
CA PHE A 692 -8.44 -33.93 9.22
C PHE A 692 -9.52 -35.03 9.25
N THR A 693 -10.66 -34.76 9.87
CA THR A 693 -11.80 -35.69 9.93
C THR A 693 -12.82 -35.41 8.84
N ASN A 694 -13.08 -34.12 8.53
CA ASN A 694 -14.11 -33.74 7.59
C ASN A 694 -13.63 -33.77 6.13
N TYR A 695 -12.43 -33.26 5.84
CA TYR A 695 -11.88 -33.19 4.47
C TYR A 695 -11.98 -34.52 3.70
N PRO A 696 -11.59 -35.69 4.27
CA PRO A 696 -11.64 -36.95 3.52
C PRO A 696 -13.04 -37.30 3.00
N LYS A 697 -14.11 -36.93 3.73
CA LYS A 697 -15.49 -37.22 3.32
C LYS A 697 -15.89 -36.47 2.05
N PHE A 698 -15.41 -35.24 1.87
CA PHE A 698 -15.63 -34.46 0.65
C PHE A 698 -14.75 -35.00 -0.50
N ALA A 699 -13.46 -35.20 -0.23
CA ALA A 699 -12.52 -35.64 -1.24
C ALA A 699 -12.87 -37.04 -1.80
N ASP A 700 -13.25 -37.99 -0.94
CA ASP A 700 -13.64 -39.34 -1.36
C ASP A 700 -14.92 -39.33 -2.19
N ALA A 701 -15.90 -38.50 -1.82
CA ALA A 701 -17.14 -38.36 -2.58
C ALA A 701 -16.90 -37.78 -3.99
N ILE A 702 -16.05 -36.75 -4.11
CA ILE A 702 -15.68 -36.17 -5.40
C ILE A 702 -14.93 -37.18 -6.25
N ARG A 703 -13.93 -37.89 -5.69
CA ARG A 703 -13.19 -38.91 -6.44
C ARG A 703 -14.06 -40.07 -6.92
N ALA A 704 -15.14 -40.38 -6.19
CA ALA A 704 -16.06 -41.44 -6.58
C ALA A 704 -16.95 -41.04 -7.78
N GLU A 705 -17.47 -39.81 -7.79
CA GLU A 705 -18.46 -39.36 -8.79
C GLU A 705 -17.84 -38.56 -9.95
N TYR A 706 -16.77 -37.82 -9.68
CA TYR A 706 -16.09 -36.91 -10.61
C TYR A 706 -14.56 -37.07 -10.53
N PRO A 707 -14.03 -38.24 -10.93
CA PRO A 707 -12.60 -38.57 -10.77
C PRO A 707 -11.64 -37.67 -11.56
N ASP A 708 -12.14 -36.91 -12.53
CA ASP A 708 -11.35 -35.99 -13.35
C ASP A 708 -11.21 -34.58 -12.72
N ILE A 709 -11.95 -34.28 -11.64
CA ILE A 709 -11.83 -33.00 -10.91
C ILE A 709 -10.58 -33.03 -10.04
N LYS A 710 -9.72 -32.01 -10.20
CA LYS A 710 -8.55 -31.80 -9.36
C LYS A 710 -8.95 -31.20 -8.02
N ILE A 711 -8.53 -31.83 -6.94
CA ILE A 711 -8.85 -31.42 -5.57
C ILE A 711 -7.67 -30.65 -4.97
N ILE A 712 -7.96 -29.43 -4.51
CA ILE A 712 -7.00 -28.57 -3.83
C ILE A 712 -7.27 -28.61 -2.33
N SER A 713 -6.26 -29.02 -1.55
CA SER A 713 -6.23 -28.89 -0.08
C SER A 713 -5.50 -27.59 0.30
N ASN A 714 -5.36 -27.28 1.59
CA ASN A 714 -4.65 -26.07 2.04
C ASN A 714 -3.59 -26.39 3.11
N SER A 715 -2.75 -25.39 3.39
CA SER A 715 -1.65 -25.47 4.37
C SER A 715 -1.87 -24.64 5.65
N GLY A 716 -3.08 -24.12 5.87
CA GLY A 716 -3.39 -23.18 6.94
C GLY A 716 -2.99 -21.73 6.61
N GLN A 717 -2.90 -20.87 7.64
CA GLN A 717 -2.69 -19.41 7.53
C GLN A 717 -1.23 -18.96 7.44
N THR A 718 -0.31 -19.86 7.74
CA THR A 718 1.10 -19.50 7.99
C THR A 718 1.99 -20.02 6.89
N SER A 719 3.05 -19.27 6.56
CA SER A 719 4.00 -19.62 5.51
C SER A 719 4.95 -20.78 5.85
N GLN A 720 4.97 -21.21 7.11
CA GLN A 720 5.89 -22.21 7.67
C GLN A 720 5.46 -22.62 9.08
N GLY A 721 6.10 -23.66 9.62
CA GLY A 721 5.94 -24.09 11.01
C GLY A 721 5.21 -25.42 11.15
N ALA A 722 5.07 -25.89 12.39
CA ALA A 722 4.60 -27.25 12.66
C ALA A 722 3.19 -27.54 12.12
N TRP A 723 2.29 -26.53 12.11
CA TRP A 723 0.95 -26.70 11.54
C TRP A 723 1.01 -26.80 10.02
N PHE A 724 1.73 -25.88 9.37
CA PHE A 724 2.00 -25.90 7.92
C PHE A 724 2.59 -27.25 7.47
N ASP A 725 3.62 -27.75 8.15
CA ASP A 725 4.27 -29.02 7.82
C ASP A 725 3.30 -30.21 7.97
N ARG A 726 2.46 -30.16 9.02
CA ARG A 726 1.43 -31.18 9.27
C ARG A 726 0.35 -31.16 8.19
N MET A 727 -0.13 -29.99 7.78
CA MET A 727 -1.13 -29.84 6.72
C MET A 727 -0.58 -30.33 5.37
N TRP A 728 0.67 -30.00 5.05
CA TRP A 728 1.36 -30.53 3.87
C TRP A 728 1.51 -32.06 3.90
N GLN A 729 1.86 -32.63 5.04
CA GLN A 729 1.92 -34.09 5.19
C GLN A 729 0.54 -34.72 5.02
N PHE A 730 -0.49 -34.13 5.63
CA PHE A 730 -1.85 -34.60 5.47
C PHE A 730 -2.31 -34.55 4.01
N ALA A 731 -2.04 -33.46 3.29
CA ALA A 731 -2.41 -33.34 1.87
C ALA A 731 -1.72 -34.41 1.01
N ARG A 732 -0.46 -34.75 1.29
CA ARG A 732 0.23 -35.90 0.68
C ARG A 732 -0.46 -37.22 0.98
N ASP A 733 -0.80 -37.48 2.24
CA ASP A 733 -1.49 -38.70 2.67
C ASP A 733 -2.87 -38.83 2.01
N GLN A 734 -3.56 -37.70 1.85
CA GLN A 734 -4.85 -37.62 1.17
C GLN A 734 -4.74 -37.63 -0.36
N ARG A 735 -3.54 -37.59 -0.94
CA ARG A 735 -3.29 -37.49 -2.39
C ARG A 735 -4.01 -36.29 -3.04
N ALA A 736 -4.00 -35.14 -2.37
CA ALA A 736 -4.48 -33.91 -2.99
C ALA A 736 -3.69 -33.64 -4.29
N ASP A 737 -4.34 -33.07 -5.30
CA ASP A 737 -3.66 -32.73 -6.55
C ASP A 737 -2.79 -31.48 -6.35
N LEU A 738 -3.30 -30.51 -5.58
CA LEU A 738 -2.60 -29.29 -5.20
C LEU A 738 -2.75 -28.99 -3.70
N VAL A 739 -1.81 -28.22 -3.16
CA VAL A 739 -1.90 -27.61 -1.82
C VAL A 739 -1.81 -26.09 -1.94
N ASP A 740 -2.81 -25.42 -1.37
CA ASP A 740 -2.92 -23.97 -1.28
C ASP A 740 -2.04 -23.42 -0.14
N GLU A 741 -1.11 -22.53 -0.48
CA GLU A 741 -0.19 -21.84 0.42
C GLU A 741 -0.46 -20.33 0.42
N HIS A 742 -0.57 -19.73 1.62
CA HIS A 742 -0.87 -18.32 1.80
C HIS A 742 0.27 -17.56 2.48
N TYR A 743 0.64 -16.39 1.94
CA TYR A 743 1.81 -15.61 2.34
C TYR A 743 1.57 -14.10 2.42
N TYR A 744 1.40 -13.58 3.63
CA TYR A 744 1.46 -12.14 3.89
C TYR A 744 2.71 -11.82 4.69
N ASN A 745 3.81 -11.53 3.99
CA ASN A 745 5.14 -11.33 4.56
C ASN A 745 5.73 -9.97 4.14
N ASN A 746 6.82 -9.52 4.76
CA ASN A 746 7.50 -8.29 4.37
C ASN A 746 8.36 -8.48 3.09
N PRO A 747 8.78 -7.39 2.41
CA PRO A 747 9.56 -7.47 1.17
C PRO A 747 10.84 -8.33 1.28
N ASP A 748 11.54 -8.23 2.40
CA ASP A 748 12.77 -9.00 2.67
C ASP A 748 12.54 -10.52 2.62
N TRP A 749 11.40 -11.00 3.10
CA TRP A 749 11.05 -12.41 3.01
C TRP A 749 10.90 -12.87 1.55
N PHE A 750 10.29 -12.06 0.69
CA PHE A 750 10.12 -12.38 -0.74
C PHE A 750 11.47 -12.41 -1.47
N LEU A 751 12.34 -11.44 -1.18
CA LEU A 751 13.72 -11.40 -1.70
C LEU A 751 14.52 -12.64 -1.29
N ALA A 752 14.38 -13.08 -0.04
CA ALA A 752 15.07 -14.25 0.50
C ALA A 752 14.44 -15.59 0.06
N SER A 753 13.16 -15.60 -0.32
CA SER A 753 12.40 -16.82 -0.63
C SER A 753 12.41 -17.19 -2.11
N ASN A 754 13.23 -16.54 -2.93
CA ASN A 754 13.35 -16.85 -4.35
C ASN A 754 13.68 -18.34 -4.63
N HIS A 755 14.39 -19.02 -3.75
CA HIS A 755 14.78 -20.44 -3.89
C HIS A 755 13.85 -21.42 -3.16
N ARG A 756 12.71 -20.97 -2.63
CA ARG A 756 11.83 -21.77 -1.77
C ARG A 756 11.41 -23.10 -2.40
N TYR A 757 11.00 -23.08 -3.66
CA TYR A 757 10.49 -24.26 -4.37
C TYR A 757 11.57 -25.09 -5.07
N ASP A 758 12.82 -24.61 -5.09
CA ASP A 758 13.93 -25.29 -5.77
C ASP A 758 14.15 -26.71 -5.19
N THR A 759 13.79 -26.96 -3.93
CA THR A 759 13.98 -28.27 -3.25
C THR A 759 12.68 -29.03 -2.93
N TYR A 760 11.51 -28.53 -3.35
CA TYR A 760 10.24 -29.22 -3.12
C TYR A 760 10.19 -30.58 -3.84
N ASP A 761 9.36 -31.51 -3.35
CA ASP A 761 9.18 -32.81 -4.01
C ASP A 761 8.43 -32.64 -5.35
N ARG A 762 9.01 -33.15 -6.43
CA ARG A 762 8.42 -33.06 -7.79
C ARG A 762 7.36 -34.14 -8.05
N GLU A 763 7.35 -35.20 -7.24
CA GLU A 763 6.45 -36.35 -7.36
C GLU A 763 5.22 -36.24 -6.43
N GLY A 764 5.19 -35.23 -5.55
CA GLY A 764 4.07 -34.95 -4.65
C GLY A 764 2.97 -34.08 -5.28
N PRO A 765 1.98 -33.66 -4.46
CA PRO A 765 1.01 -32.63 -4.84
C PRO A 765 1.71 -31.38 -5.38
N LYS A 766 1.11 -30.72 -6.37
CA LYS A 766 1.60 -29.42 -6.86
C LYS A 766 1.27 -28.31 -5.88
N VAL A 767 1.89 -27.16 -6.07
CA VAL A 767 1.66 -25.97 -5.24
C VAL A 767 0.68 -25.05 -5.95
N PHE A 768 -0.32 -24.60 -5.18
CA PHE A 768 -1.08 -23.40 -5.48
C PHE A 768 -0.70 -22.33 -4.46
N VAL A 769 -0.23 -21.17 -4.91
CA VAL A 769 -0.06 -20.00 -4.04
C VAL A 769 -1.32 -19.14 -4.14
N GLY A 770 -2.38 -19.48 -3.42
CA GLY A 770 -3.70 -18.87 -3.55
C GLY A 770 -3.80 -17.45 -3.03
N GLU A 771 -2.90 -17.07 -2.12
CA GLU A 771 -2.80 -15.71 -1.57
C GLU A 771 -1.34 -15.35 -1.31
N TYR A 772 -0.87 -14.26 -1.89
CA TYR A 772 0.37 -13.64 -1.44
C TYR A 772 0.40 -12.13 -1.64
N ALA A 773 1.05 -11.42 -0.72
CA ALA A 773 1.41 -10.01 -0.87
C ALA A 773 2.52 -9.60 0.12
N SER A 774 3.27 -8.56 -0.24
CA SER A 774 4.41 -8.08 0.56
C SER A 774 4.08 -7.04 1.64
N ARG A 775 2.82 -6.99 2.09
CA ARG A 775 2.31 -6.06 3.13
C ARG A 775 2.51 -4.55 2.84
N GLY A 776 2.56 -4.16 1.57
CA GLY A 776 2.54 -2.76 1.10
C GLY A 776 2.35 -2.65 -0.42
N ASN A 777 2.12 -1.43 -0.93
CA ASN A 777 1.97 -1.15 -2.37
C ASN A 777 3.02 -0.16 -2.93
N THR A 778 4.15 0.01 -2.24
CA THR A 778 5.26 0.81 -2.79
C THR A 778 5.91 0.08 -3.97
N PHE A 779 6.74 0.77 -4.74
CA PHE A 779 7.48 0.13 -5.81
C PHE A 779 8.48 -0.92 -5.27
N PHE A 780 9.02 -0.74 -4.07
CA PHE A 780 9.87 -1.75 -3.44
C PHE A 780 9.12 -3.06 -3.14
N ASN A 781 7.86 -2.96 -2.69
CA ASN A 781 6.97 -4.12 -2.54
C ASN A 781 6.83 -4.88 -3.86
N ALA A 782 6.52 -4.16 -4.94
CA ALA A 782 6.40 -4.74 -6.28
C ALA A 782 7.71 -5.38 -6.78
N LEU A 783 8.87 -4.78 -6.46
CA LEU A 783 10.20 -5.34 -6.79
C LEU A 783 10.47 -6.66 -6.07
N ALA A 784 10.17 -6.73 -4.77
CA ALA A 784 10.33 -7.95 -3.99
C ALA A 784 9.37 -9.07 -4.45
N GLU A 785 8.14 -8.71 -4.80
CA GLU A 785 7.19 -9.64 -5.40
C GLU A 785 7.69 -10.11 -6.78
N ALA A 786 8.20 -9.21 -7.62
CA ALA A 786 8.79 -9.55 -8.91
C ALA A 786 9.95 -10.55 -8.77
N SER A 787 10.83 -10.38 -7.77
CA SER A 787 11.92 -11.33 -7.54
C SER A 787 11.37 -12.71 -7.19
N TYR A 788 10.36 -12.78 -6.31
CA TYR A 788 9.73 -14.04 -5.92
C TYR A 788 9.04 -14.73 -7.10
N MET A 789 8.38 -13.97 -7.96
CA MET A 789 7.75 -14.49 -9.19
C MET A 789 8.76 -15.12 -10.16
N THR A 790 10.03 -14.68 -10.17
CA THR A 790 11.06 -15.40 -10.93
C THR A 790 11.29 -16.82 -10.41
N GLY A 791 11.21 -17.02 -9.09
CA GLY A 791 11.27 -18.32 -8.43
C GLY A 791 10.02 -19.17 -8.69
N LEU A 792 8.83 -18.56 -8.71
CA LEU A 792 7.58 -19.25 -9.05
C LEU A 792 7.63 -19.82 -10.48
N GLU A 793 7.99 -18.99 -11.46
CA GLU A 793 8.07 -19.43 -12.86
C GLU A 793 9.20 -20.44 -13.08
N ARG A 794 10.36 -20.24 -12.45
CA ARG A 794 11.49 -21.20 -12.51
C ARG A 794 11.09 -22.59 -12.03
N ASN A 795 10.19 -22.67 -11.06
CA ASN A 795 9.69 -23.90 -10.46
C ASN A 795 8.26 -24.25 -10.90
N SER A 796 7.86 -23.88 -12.11
CA SER A 796 6.52 -24.21 -12.63
C SER A 796 6.24 -25.70 -12.81
N ASP A 797 7.25 -26.57 -12.68
CA ASP A 797 7.07 -28.01 -12.53
C ASP A 797 6.44 -28.40 -11.18
N VAL A 798 6.53 -27.52 -10.19
CA VAL A 798 5.98 -27.68 -8.84
C VAL A 798 4.84 -26.69 -8.60
N VAL A 799 5.04 -25.41 -8.90
CA VAL A 799 4.05 -24.34 -8.72
C VAL A 799 3.15 -24.27 -9.96
N GLU A 800 1.92 -24.75 -9.82
CA GLU A 800 0.97 -24.81 -10.93
C GLU A 800 0.12 -23.54 -11.03
N LEU A 801 -0.21 -22.91 -9.90
CA LEU A 801 -1.13 -21.78 -9.77
C LEU A 801 -0.58 -20.74 -8.76
N ALA A 802 -0.79 -19.45 -9.01
CA ALA A 802 -0.43 -18.36 -8.11
C ALA A 802 -1.33 -17.13 -8.31
N SER A 803 -1.77 -16.50 -7.21
CA SER A 803 -2.59 -15.30 -7.22
C SER A 803 -2.23 -14.34 -6.09
N TYR A 804 -2.05 -13.06 -6.44
CA TYR A 804 -1.91 -11.97 -5.45
C TYR A 804 -3.23 -11.76 -4.71
N ALA A 805 -3.17 -11.38 -3.42
CA ALA A 805 -4.35 -11.07 -2.62
C ALA A 805 -4.11 -9.91 -1.61
N PRO A 806 -5.14 -9.09 -1.30
CA PRO A 806 -6.43 -9.00 -1.97
C PRO A 806 -6.37 -8.25 -3.32
N LEU A 807 -7.40 -8.42 -4.14
CA LEU A 807 -7.42 -7.91 -5.51
C LEU A 807 -7.89 -6.47 -5.63
N LEU A 808 -8.93 -6.07 -4.88
CA LEU A 808 -9.61 -4.78 -5.02
C LEU A 808 -9.73 -4.08 -3.66
N ALA A 809 -9.45 -2.77 -3.62
CA ALA A 809 -9.79 -1.91 -2.48
C ALA A 809 -10.42 -0.58 -2.89
N ASN A 810 -11.52 -0.24 -2.21
CA ASN A 810 -12.10 1.09 -2.31
C ASN A 810 -11.31 2.08 -1.44
N VAL A 811 -10.86 3.20 -2.00
CA VAL A 811 -10.06 4.21 -1.27
C VAL A 811 -10.81 4.87 -0.10
N ASP A 812 -12.14 4.88 -0.13
CA ASP A 812 -12.98 5.45 0.92
C ASP A 812 -13.34 4.43 2.03
N TYR A 813 -13.07 3.14 1.81
CA TYR A 813 -13.36 2.06 2.76
C TYR A 813 -12.34 0.92 2.64
N VAL A 814 -11.40 0.87 3.59
CA VAL A 814 -10.26 -0.05 3.60
C VAL A 814 -10.18 -0.78 4.93
N ASP A 815 -10.50 -2.08 4.93
CA ASP A 815 -10.35 -2.99 6.07
C ASP A 815 -8.99 -3.69 6.07
N TRP A 816 -8.45 -3.96 4.87
CA TRP A 816 -7.17 -4.63 4.69
C TRP A 816 -6.33 -3.93 3.64
N THR A 817 -5.01 -3.92 3.82
CA THR A 817 -4.01 -3.48 2.84
C THR A 817 -2.83 -4.42 2.87
N PRO A 818 -2.06 -4.57 1.77
CA PRO A 818 -2.14 -3.89 0.46
C PRO A 818 -3.06 -4.57 -0.55
N ASP A 819 -3.40 -3.88 -1.65
CA ASP A 819 -4.32 -4.37 -2.69
C ASP A 819 -3.76 -4.17 -4.10
N LEU A 820 -4.17 -5.02 -5.04
CA LEU A 820 -3.63 -4.96 -6.39
C LEU A 820 -4.21 -3.79 -7.20
N ILE A 821 -5.53 -3.59 -7.13
CA ILE A 821 -6.26 -2.54 -7.84
C ILE A 821 -7.01 -1.70 -6.82
N TRP A 822 -6.87 -0.39 -6.94
CA TRP A 822 -7.50 0.59 -6.07
C TRP A 822 -8.54 1.38 -6.84
N PHE A 823 -9.64 1.74 -6.19
CA PHE A 823 -10.75 2.42 -6.87
C PHE A 823 -11.54 3.35 -5.95
N ASP A 824 -12.25 4.28 -6.56
CA ASP A 824 -13.35 5.02 -5.96
C ASP A 824 -14.63 4.77 -6.76
N ASN A 825 -15.67 5.57 -6.61
CA ASN A 825 -16.95 5.34 -7.26
C ASN A 825 -16.92 5.37 -8.81
N ASP A 826 -15.99 6.08 -9.45
CA ASP A 826 -15.97 6.23 -10.92
C ASP A 826 -14.58 6.08 -11.56
N GLN A 827 -13.54 5.91 -10.76
CA GLN A 827 -12.15 5.77 -11.20
C GLN A 827 -11.48 4.56 -10.55
N ALA A 828 -10.46 4.02 -11.22
CA ALA A 828 -9.64 2.93 -10.71
C ALA A 828 -8.22 3.00 -11.27
N TYR A 829 -7.25 2.47 -10.52
CA TYR A 829 -5.84 2.37 -10.93
C TYR A 829 -5.18 1.08 -10.43
N GLY A 830 -4.14 0.64 -11.12
CA GLY A 830 -3.31 -0.48 -10.69
C GLY A 830 -2.15 0.00 -9.81
N SER A 831 -1.86 -0.71 -8.72
CA SER A 831 -0.67 -0.46 -7.92
C SER A 831 0.63 -0.79 -8.69
N PRO A 832 1.82 -0.40 -8.21
CA PRO A 832 3.08 -0.91 -8.75
C PRO A 832 3.10 -2.45 -8.86
N SER A 833 2.51 -3.15 -7.87
CA SER A 833 2.35 -4.60 -7.88
C SER A 833 1.44 -5.08 -9.02
N TYR A 834 0.35 -4.36 -9.36
CA TYR A 834 -0.48 -4.68 -10.53
C TYR A 834 0.34 -4.73 -11.81
N HIS A 835 1.20 -3.73 -12.01
CA HIS A 835 2.04 -3.68 -13.21
C HIS A 835 3.05 -4.83 -13.25
N VAL A 836 3.61 -5.24 -12.11
CA VAL A 836 4.47 -6.42 -12.01
C VAL A 836 3.68 -7.70 -12.33
N GLN A 837 2.54 -7.93 -11.67
CA GLN A 837 1.67 -9.09 -11.94
C GLN A 837 1.33 -9.20 -13.42
N ARG A 838 0.90 -8.08 -14.03
CA ARG A 838 0.57 -7.97 -15.45
C ARG A 838 1.76 -8.27 -16.35
N LEU A 839 2.96 -7.77 -16.03
CA LEU A 839 4.15 -8.02 -16.84
C LEU A 839 4.50 -9.51 -16.86
N PHE A 840 4.46 -10.19 -15.72
CA PHE A 840 4.73 -11.62 -15.65
C PHE A 840 3.64 -12.44 -16.35
N SER A 841 2.37 -12.18 -16.06
CA SER A 841 1.21 -12.94 -16.59
C SER A 841 1.03 -12.78 -18.10
N THR A 842 1.44 -11.65 -18.68
CA THR A 842 1.32 -11.40 -20.13
C THR A 842 2.56 -11.80 -20.92
N ASN A 843 3.63 -12.26 -20.26
CA ASN A 843 4.89 -12.69 -20.87
C ASN A 843 5.33 -14.08 -20.40
N VAL A 844 4.38 -14.97 -20.13
CA VAL A 844 4.64 -16.38 -19.78
C VAL A 844 5.17 -17.10 -21.03
N GLY A 845 6.31 -17.78 -20.91
CA GLY A 845 6.82 -18.64 -21.99
C GLY A 845 6.28 -20.06 -21.87
N GLU A 846 6.42 -20.87 -22.92
CA GLU A 846 6.08 -22.30 -22.87
C GLU A 846 7.06 -23.08 -21.96
N ARG A 847 8.32 -22.64 -21.89
CA ARG A 847 9.37 -23.28 -21.08
C ARG A 847 10.33 -22.30 -20.44
N VAL A 848 10.79 -22.62 -19.24
CA VAL A 848 11.93 -21.98 -18.59
C VAL A 848 13.22 -22.49 -19.22
N VAL A 849 14.06 -21.57 -19.69
CA VAL A 849 15.40 -21.85 -20.20
C VAL A 849 16.39 -21.78 -19.03
N PRO A 850 17.25 -22.79 -18.82
CA PRO A 850 18.29 -22.74 -17.79
C PRO A 850 19.18 -21.51 -17.95
N SER A 851 19.36 -20.79 -16.85
CA SER A 851 20.13 -19.57 -16.79
C SER A 851 20.75 -19.39 -15.41
N THR A 852 21.92 -18.74 -15.37
CA THR A 852 22.64 -18.42 -14.13
C THR A 852 23.12 -16.97 -14.18
N PHE A 853 23.07 -16.29 -13.04
CA PHE A 853 23.66 -14.97 -12.88
C PHE A 853 24.80 -15.04 -11.88
N GLU A 854 25.96 -14.50 -12.25
CA GLU A 854 27.11 -14.33 -11.37
C GLU A 854 27.43 -12.84 -11.27
N GLY A 855 27.31 -12.26 -10.08
CA GLY A 855 27.51 -10.82 -9.86
C GLY A 855 28.30 -10.54 -8.59
N GLN A 856 28.70 -9.29 -8.41
CA GLN A 856 29.31 -8.84 -7.17
C GLN A 856 28.27 -8.90 -6.03
N GLU A 857 28.47 -9.81 -5.07
CA GLU A 857 27.67 -9.88 -3.85
C GLU A 857 27.97 -8.67 -2.96
N GLN A 858 26.91 -8.08 -2.40
CA GLN A 858 27.05 -7.10 -1.33
C GLN A 858 27.21 -7.83 0.01
N PRO A 859 28.11 -7.38 0.89
CA PRO A 859 28.23 -7.95 2.22
C PRO A 859 26.94 -7.74 3.01
N VAL A 860 26.36 -8.82 3.54
CA VAL A 860 25.21 -8.73 4.45
C VAL A 860 25.69 -8.29 5.83
N GLU A 861 25.16 -7.18 6.33
CA GLU A 861 25.54 -6.68 7.65
C GLU A 861 25.13 -7.63 8.79
N ASP A 862 25.94 -7.67 9.85
CA ASP A 862 25.55 -8.28 11.11
C ASP A 862 24.30 -7.60 11.71
N ILE A 863 23.56 -8.32 12.55
CA ILE A 863 22.45 -7.73 13.29
C ILE A 863 23.02 -6.69 14.26
N LYS A 864 22.59 -5.45 14.09
CA LYS A 864 22.95 -4.31 14.94
C LYS A 864 21.70 -3.59 15.40
N GLY A 865 21.73 -3.06 16.61
CA GLY A 865 20.66 -2.22 17.12
C GLY A 865 20.56 -2.20 18.63
N ALA A 866 19.72 -1.28 19.11
CA ALA A 866 19.29 -1.21 20.48
C ALA A 866 18.46 -2.45 20.87
N ILE A 867 18.01 -2.47 22.13
CA ILE A 867 17.10 -3.50 22.65
C ILE A 867 15.75 -2.88 22.99
N GLY A 868 14.76 -3.73 23.27
CA GLY A 868 13.47 -3.26 23.73
C GLY A 868 12.68 -4.33 24.46
N LEU A 869 11.64 -3.87 25.13
CA LEU A 869 10.64 -4.67 25.80
C LEU A 869 9.28 -4.31 25.22
N GLY A 870 8.39 -5.28 25.13
CA GLY A 870 7.06 -5.03 24.59
C GLY A 870 6.01 -6.03 25.03
N ALA A 871 4.79 -5.80 24.57
CA ALA A 871 3.68 -6.73 24.72
C ALA A 871 2.68 -6.54 23.57
N TRP A 872 1.89 -7.57 23.30
CA TRP A 872 0.78 -7.51 22.35
C TRP A 872 -0.51 -7.88 23.07
N ASN A 873 -1.46 -6.95 23.15
CA ASN A 873 -2.76 -7.14 23.82
C ASN A 873 -2.66 -7.80 25.22
N THR A 874 -1.60 -7.48 25.96
CA THR A 874 -1.18 -8.17 27.19
C THR A 874 -0.53 -7.20 28.18
N ALA A 875 -0.86 -7.34 29.45
CA ALA A 875 -0.21 -6.61 30.53
C ALA A 875 0.95 -7.44 31.10
N VAL A 876 2.15 -6.84 31.13
CA VAL A 876 3.40 -7.52 31.48
C VAL A 876 4.21 -6.70 32.48
N ARG A 877 5.07 -7.39 33.24
CA ARG A 877 6.10 -6.78 34.07
C ARG A 877 7.45 -7.34 33.69
N TYR A 878 8.42 -6.46 33.53
CA TYR A 878 9.81 -6.80 33.26
C TYR A 878 10.71 -6.37 34.42
N ASP A 879 11.69 -7.19 34.73
CA ASP A 879 12.68 -6.95 35.77
C ASP A 879 14.02 -7.62 35.41
N ASP A 880 15.08 -7.28 36.11
CA ASP A 880 16.43 -7.85 35.95
C ASP A 880 16.96 -7.82 34.49
N VAL A 881 16.81 -6.69 33.78
CA VAL A 881 17.32 -6.57 32.40
C VAL A 881 18.83 -6.45 32.43
N LYS A 882 19.53 -7.28 31.66
CA LYS A 882 20.98 -7.20 31.48
C LYS A 882 21.38 -7.46 30.04
N VAL A 883 22.16 -6.55 29.47
CA VAL A 883 22.74 -6.66 28.12
C VAL A 883 24.26 -6.74 28.24
N THR A 884 24.85 -7.82 27.73
CA THR A 884 26.30 -8.07 27.78
C THR A 884 26.87 -8.23 26.37
N ALA A 885 27.91 -7.47 26.04
CA ALA A 885 28.64 -7.59 24.78
C ALA A 885 29.43 -8.92 24.70
N ALA A 886 29.88 -9.28 23.50
CA ALA A 886 30.64 -10.51 23.26
C ALA A 886 31.95 -10.62 24.07
N ASP A 887 32.57 -9.49 24.43
CA ASP A 887 33.79 -9.46 25.25
C ASP A 887 33.51 -9.53 26.77
N GLY A 888 32.24 -9.61 27.17
CA GLY A 888 31.81 -9.66 28.57
C GLY A 888 31.49 -8.29 29.18
N THR A 889 31.64 -7.20 28.44
CA THR A 889 31.27 -5.85 28.90
C THR A 889 29.76 -5.73 29.08
N VAL A 890 29.31 -5.25 30.24
CA VAL A 890 27.88 -4.94 30.47
C VAL A 890 27.55 -3.63 29.78
N LEU A 891 26.69 -3.69 28.76
CA LEU A 891 26.23 -2.53 27.98
C LEU A 891 25.05 -1.83 28.67
N LEU A 892 24.18 -2.61 29.33
CA LEU A 892 23.03 -2.14 30.10
C LEU A 892 22.74 -3.12 31.24
N ALA A 893 22.39 -2.60 32.40
CA ALA A 893 21.81 -3.36 33.49
C ALA A 893 20.76 -2.49 34.20
N ASP A 894 19.54 -3.00 34.33
CA ASP A 894 18.43 -2.28 34.93
C ASP A 894 17.51 -3.25 35.70
N ASP A 895 17.43 -3.05 37.01
CA ASP A 895 16.49 -3.70 37.93
C ASP A 895 15.32 -2.76 38.30
N PHE A 896 15.22 -1.62 37.60
CA PHE A 896 14.22 -0.57 37.76
C PHE A 896 14.12 0.05 39.16
N SER A 897 15.04 -0.26 40.08
CA SER A 897 15.06 0.32 41.44
C SER A 897 15.36 1.83 41.43
N ALA A 898 16.05 2.31 40.39
CA ALA A 898 16.37 3.72 40.17
C ALA A 898 15.39 4.42 39.21
N GLY A 899 14.30 3.77 38.82
CA GLY A 899 13.38 4.24 37.77
C GLY A 899 13.78 3.75 36.37
N ALA A 900 12.99 4.08 35.35
CA ALA A 900 13.19 3.63 33.96
C ALA A 900 13.85 4.71 33.07
N GLY A 901 14.78 5.52 33.62
CA GLY A 901 15.38 6.65 32.90
C GLY A 901 16.23 6.27 31.68
N ALA A 902 16.65 5.01 31.57
CA ALA A 902 17.36 4.47 30.42
C ALA A 902 16.43 4.02 29.28
N TRP A 903 15.11 4.07 29.48
CA TRP A 903 14.11 3.55 28.57
C TRP A 903 13.28 4.66 27.95
N THR A 904 13.02 4.53 26.66
CA THR A 904 12.13 5.41 25.91
C THR A 904 10.82 4.66 25.68
N PRO A 905 9.70 5.02 26.33
CA PRO A 905 8.42 4.39 26.11
C PRO A 905 7.80 4.84 24.78
N GLY A 906 7.32 3.88 23.99
CA GLY A 906 6.47 4.08 22.82
C GLY A 906 4.99 3.78 23.16
N PRO A 907 4.20 3.20 22.23
CA PRO A 907 2.82 2.81 22.48
C PRO A 907 2.67 1.93 23.74
N GLY A 908 1.56 2.12 24.46
CA GLY A 908 1.27 1.45 25.74
C GLY A 908 1.31 2.38 26.95
N THR A 909 1.12 1.80 28.14
CA THR A 909 1.11 2.49 29.43
C THR A 909 2.25 1.94 30.30
N TRP A 910 3.43 2.54 30.13
CA TRP A 910 4.67 2.12 30.77
C TRP A 910 4.94 2.90 32.06
N ALA A 911 5.22 2.20 33.16
CA ALA A 911 5.62 2.82 34.42
C ALA A 911 6.39 1.82 35.31
N VAL A 912 7.33 2.32 36.11
CA VAL A 912 7.92 1.51 37.18
C VAL A 912 6.91 1.40 38.33
N GLN A 913 6.54 0.17 38.66
CA GLN A 913 5.59 -0.16 39.72
C GLN A 913 6.16 -1.33 40.53
N ASP A 914 6.05 -1.28 41.85
CA ASP A 914 6.50 -2.34 42.78
C ASP A 914 7.89 -2.94 42.46
N GLY A 915 8.83 -2.09 42.02
CA GLY A 915 10.20 -2.50 41.68
C GLY A 915 10.40 -3.10 40.29
N ALA A 916 9.41 -3.09 39.40
CA ALA A 916 9.51 -3.63 38.03
C ALA A 916 8.94 -2.65 37.00
N TYR A 917 9.36 -2.77 35.74
CA TYR A 917 8.83 -1.97 34.65
C TYR A 917 7.58 -2.62 34.06
N ALA A 918 6.44 -1.98 34.29
CA ALA A 918 5.13 -2.52 33.96
C ALA A 918 4.54 -1.84 32.72
N GLN A 919 4.04 -2.65 31.79
CA GLN A 919 3.07 -2.24 30.78
C GLN A 919 1.70 -2.79 31.19
N THR A 920 0.76 -1.89 31.47
CA THR A 920 -0.57 -2.23 32.01
C THR A 920 -1.71 -2.19 31.00
N ALA A 921 -1.53 -1.58 29.82
CA ALA A 921 -2.59 -1.51 28.82
C ALA A 921 -2.69 -2.79 27.97
N GLN A 922 -3.92 -3.17 27.60
CA GLN A 922 -4.20 -4.23 26.63
C GLN A 922 -4.30 -3.61 25.23
N VAL A 923 -3.15 -3.20 24.71
CA VAL A 923 -3.01 -2.61 23.37
C VAL A 923 -2.02 -3.42 22.56
N GLU A 924 -2.15 -3.34 21.25
CA GLU A 924 -1.22 -3.94 20.31
C GLU A 924 0.06 -3.10 20.21
N ASP A 925 1.14 -3.75 19.81
CA ASP A 925 2.44 -3.13 19.55
C ASP A 925 2.97 -2.23 20.69
N ALA A 926 2.70 -2.60 21.95
CA ALA A 926 3.24 -1.85 23.07
C ALA A 926 4.75 -2.05 23.15
N ARG A 927 5.54 -0.97 23.11
CA ARG A 927 7.01 -1.04 23.02
C ARG A 927 7.69 -0.01 23.91
N SER A 928 8.86 -0.37 24.41
CA SER A 928 9.80 0.56 25.04
C SER A 928 11.24 0.11 24.73
N THR A 929 12.09 1.03 24.29
CA THR A 929 13.44 0.74 23.79
C THR A 929 14.52 1.34 24.68
N ALA A 930 15.71 0.74 24.68
CA ALA A 930 16.88 1.20 25.41
C ALA A 930 18.18 0.81 24.69
N GLY A 931 19.22 1.62 24.86
CA GLY A 931 20.54 1.37 24.29
C GLY A 931 20.82 2.14 23.00
N SER A 932 21.75 1.62 22.19
CA SER A 932 22.25 2.29 20.98
C SER A 932 22.07 1.41 19.74
N ALA A 933 21.77 2.04 18.61
CA ALA A 933 21.70 1.40 17.30
C ALA A 933 23.03 0.75 16.86
N ASP A 934 24.16 1.15 17.45
CA ASP A 934 25.49 0.64 17.12
C ASP A 934 25.83 -0.70 17.82
N TRP A 935 25.02 -1.14 18.78
CA TRP A 935 25.29 -2.40 19.48
C TRP A 935 25.18 -3.59 18.54
N SER A 936 26.09 -4.55 18.70
CA SER A 936 26.11 -5.81 17.95
C SER A 936 26.70 -6.91 18.83
N ASN A 937 26.50 -8.17 18.44
CA ASN A 937 27.14 -9.31 19.11
C ASN A 937 26.94 -9.28 20.65
N TYR A 938 25.70 -9.33 21.12
CA TYR A 938 25.36 -9.18 22.53
C TYR A 938 24.34 -10.22 23.01
N THR A 939 24.25 -10.37 24.33
CA THR A 939 23.27 -11.23 25.01
C THR A 939 22.38 -10.39 25.90
N ILE A 940 21.05 -10.54 25.74
CA ILE A 940 20.01 -9.98 26.59
C ILE A 940 19.55 -11.07 27.55
N GLU A 941 19.48 -10.75 28.84
CA GLU A 941 18.82 -11.55 29.88
C GLU A 941 17.75 -10.67 30.55
N VAL A 942 16.54 -11.21 30.75
CA VAL A 942 15.42 -10.47 31.37
C VAL A 942 14.46 -11.42 32.08
N THR A 943 13.92 -10.99 33.22
CA THR A 943 12.79 -11.65 33.90
C THR A 943 11.48 -11.00 33.44
N ALA A 944 10.51 -11.80 32.98
CA ALA A 944 9.20 -11.30 32.57
C ALA A 944 8.05 -12.05 33.24
N ARG A 945 6.98 -11.34 33.58
CA ARG A 945 5.74 -11.90 34.12
C ARG A 945 4.52 -11.39 33.39
N LYS A 946 3.70 -12.32 32.89
CA LYS A 946 2.40 -12.00 32.29
C LYS A 946 1.42 -11.79 33.42
N THR A 947 0.71 -10.67 33.44
CA THR A 947 -0.24 -10.34 34.52
C THR A 947 -1.71 -10.42 34.08
N ALA A 948 -2.01 -10.10 32.81
CA ALA A 948 -3.32 -10.25 32.21
C ALA A 948 -3.22 -10.22 30.67
N GLY A 949 -4.28 -10.59 29.95
CA GLY A 949 -4.38 -10.50 28.48
C GLY A 949 -4.22 -11.83 27.73
N ALA A 950 -4.36 -11.77 26.40
CA ALA A 950 -4.46 -12.95 25.56
C ALA A 950 -3.09 -13.55 25.15
N GLU A 951 -2.05 -12.73 25.01
CA GLU A 951 -0.72 -13.16 24.54
C GLU A 951 0.33 -13.16 25.66
N GLY A 952 1.64 -13.13 25.34
CA GLY A 952 2.73 -13.15 26.31
C GLY A 952 3.68 -11.95 26.24
N PHE A 953 4.96 -12.21 25.98
CA PHE A 953 6.06 -11.22 26.09
C PHE A 953 6.65 -10.88 24.72
N LEU A 954 7.15 -9.65 24.57
CA LEU A 954 8.03 -9.29 23.45
C LEU A 954 9.39 -8.84 23.99
N VAL A 955 10.47 -9.44 23.48
CA VAL A 955 11.85 -8.98 23.74
C VAL A 955 12.46 -8.56 22.42
N MET A 956 12.71 -7.27 22.24
CA MET A 956 13.24 -6.69 21.01
C MET A 956 14.77 -6.64 21.03
N PHE A 957 15.37 -6.82 19.85
CA PHE A 957 16.81 -6.74 19.62
C PHE A 957 17.07 -6.32 18.18
N GLY A 958 18.29 -5.86 17.87
CA GLY A 958 18.60 -5.31 16.55
C GLY A 958 17.71 -4.11 16.20
N VAL A 959 17.25 -3.35 17.21
CA VAL A 959 16.35 -2.21 17.01
C VAL A 959 17.15 -1.05 16.41
N ARG A 960 16.96 -0.79 15.12
CA ARG A 960 17.58 0.36 14.43
C ARG A 960 16.70 1.59 14.52
N ASP A 961 15.40 1.37 14.32
CA ASP A 961 14.33 2.36 14.37
C ASP A 961 12.98 1.66 14.66
N THR A 962 11.88 2.39 14.53
CA THR A 962 10.51 1.89 14.80
C THR A 962 9.99 0.91 13.76
N GLY A 963 10.55 0.90 12.54
CA GLY A 963 10.17 0.02 11.43
C GLY A 963 11.14 -1.15 11.21
N ASN A 964 12.37 -1.05 11.71
CA ASN A 964 13.47 -1.99 11.48
C ASN A 964 14.00 -2.57 12.80
N PHE A 965 13.52 -3.76 13.14
CA PHE A 965 13.90 -4.45 14.38
C PHE A 965 13.66 -5.96 14.29
N TYR A 966 14.19 -6.68 15.26
CA TYR A 966 13.77 -8.05 15.55
C TYR A 966 13.09 -8.10 16.90
N TRP A 967 12.18 -9.05 17.09
CA TRP A 967 11.76 -9.41 18.43
C TRP A 967 11.54 -10.91 18.58
N TRP A 968 11.58 -11.36 19.82
CA TRP A 968 11.08 -12.67 20.20
C TRP A 968 9.70 -12.49 20.83
N ASN A 969 8.67 -12.89 20.09
CA ASN A 969 7.29 -12.94 20.52
C ASN A 969 7.03 -14.28 21.22
N VAL A 970 6.88 -14.25 22.55
CA VAL A 970 6.75 -15.43 23.39
C VAL A 970 5.30 -15.56 23.85
N GLY A 971 4.60 -16.60 23.41
CA GLY A 971 3.18 -16.80 23.70
C GLY A 971 2.25 -15.88 22.90
N GLY A 972 2.56 -15.65 21.63
CA GLY A 972 1.71 -14.93 20.67
C GLY A 972 0.53 -15.75 20.15
N TRP A 973 -0.32 -15.15 19.31
CA TRP A 973 -1.50 -15.77 18.70
C TRP A 973 -2.40 -16.47 19.73
N ASN A 974 -2.90 -15.70 20.70
CA ASN A 974 -3.67 -16.22 21.85
C ASN A 974 -2.90 -17.27 22.68
N ASN A 975 -1.58 -17.07 22.85
CA ASN A 975 -0.71 -17.96 23.61
C ASN A 975 -0.71 -19.40 23.09
N THR A 976 -0.74 -19.57 21.77
CA THR A 976 -0.68 -20.88 21.11
C THR A 976 0.70 -21.20 20.54
N GLN A 977 1.53 -20.18 20.28
CA GLN A 977 2.88 -20.35 19.77
C GLN A 977 3.80 -19.18 20.14
N SER A 978 5.09 -19.30 19.81
CA SER A 978 6.09 -18.25 19.92
C SER A 978 6.89 -18.13 18.63
N ALA A 979 7.34 -16.92 18.26
CA ALA A 979 8.09 -16.68 17.04
C ALA A 979 9.23 -15.67 17.25
N ILE A 980 10.31 -15.82 16.49
CA ILE A 980 11.22 -14.70 16.20
C ILE A 980 10.67 -14.03 14.95
N GLU A 981 10.41 -12.73 15.05
CA GLU A 981 9.90 -11.93 13.94
C GLU A 981 10.89 -10.82 13.59
N LYS A 982 10.95 -10.48 12.31
CA LYS A 982 11.76 -9.39 11.74
C LYS A 982 10.81 -8.36 11.14
N ALA A 983 10.98 -7.10 11.55
CA ALA A 983 10.34 -5.94 10.97
C ALA A 983 11.32 -5.25 10.01
N VAL A 984 10.85 -4.89 8.82
CA VAL A 984 11.58 -4.10 7.83
C VAL A 984 10.61 -3.06 7.28
N ASP A 985 10.95 -1.78 7.43
CA ASP A 985 10.11 -0.64 7.07
C ASP A 985 8.65 -0.79 7.57
N GLY A 986 8.49 -1.31 8.79
CA GLY A 986 7.19 -1.54 9.43
C GLY A 986 6.50 -2.87 9.06
N GLY A 987 6.90 -3.51 7.96
CA GLY A 987 6.41 -4.84 7.57
C GLY A 987 7.04 -5.96 8.40
N LYS A 988 6.22 -6.80 9.04
CA LYS A 988 6.68 -7.91 9.90
C LYS A 988 6.56 -9.28 9.23
N SER A 989 7.53 -10.14 9.51
CA SER A 989 7.55 -11.56 9.12
C SER A 989 8.08 -12.45 10.23
N SER A 990 7.48 -13.63 10.42
CA SER A 990 8.06 -14.69 11.26
C SER A 990 9.23 -15.35 10.53
N ILE A 991 10.41 -15.35 11.14
CA ILE A 991 11.63 -15.99 10.59
C ILE A 991 11.97 -17.31 11.29
N ALA A 992 11.46 -17.52 12.51
CA ALA A 992 11.50 -18.81 13.21
C ALA A 992 10.28 -18.94 14.12
N THR A 993 9.73 -20.15 14.25
CA THR A 993 8.51 -20.42 15.04
C THR A 993 8.71 -21.62 15.96
N SER A 994 8.03 -21.62 17.10
CA SER A 994 8.07 -22.70 18.11
C SER A 994 6.72 -22.83 18.81
N ALA A 995 6.38 -24.01 19.32
CA ALA A 995 5.11 -24.27 20.04
C ALA A 995 5.13 -23.80 21.50
N THR A 996 6.03 -22.87 21.87
CA THR A 996 6.23 -22.44 23.25
C THR A 996 5.12 -21.47 23.70
N THR A 997 4.65 -21.63 24.94
CA THR A 997 3.62 -20.81 25.58
C THR A 997 4.07 -20.36 26.98
N VAL A 998 3.33 -19.42 27.59
CA VAL A 998 3.66 -18.85 28.92
C VAL A 998 2.48 -18.88 29.89
N GLU A 999 2.77 -18.84 31.19
CA GLU A 999 1.77 -18.90 32.27
C GLU A 999 1.51 -17.51 32.88
N THR A 1000 0.23 -17.13 33.02
CA THR A 1000 -0.15 -15.89 33.72
C THR A 1000 0.21 -15.99 35.21
N GLY A 1001 0.86 -14.96 35.75
CA GLY A 1001 1.23 -14.84 37.16
C GLY A 1001 2.57 -15.47 37.55
N ARG A 1002 3.28 -16.09 36.59
CA ARG A 1002 4.59 -16.72 36.80
C ARG A 1002 5.72 -15.88 36.22
N ASP A 1003 6.86 -15.84 36.92
CA ASP A 1003 8.10 -15.30 36.38
C ASP A 1003 8.74 -16.29 35.41
N HIS A 1004 9.14 -15.78 34.25
CA HIS A 1004 9.92 -16.48 33.26
C HIS A 1004 11.26 -15.78 33.05
N ARG A 1005 12.32 -16.58 32.88
CA ARG A 1005 13.66 -16.06 32.54
C ARG A 1005 13.89 -16.20 31.04
N LEU A 1006 14.04 -15.08 30.36
CA LEU A 1006 14.28 -15.01 28.93
C LEU A 1006 15.74 -14.68 28.67
N LYS A 1007 16.34 -15.33 27.68
CA LYS A 1007 17.65 -14.99 27.15
C LYS A 1007 17.61 -14.93 25.63
N VAL A 1008 18.17 -13.87 25.05
CA VAL A 1008 18.37 -13.72 23.60
C VAL A 1008 19.86 -13.48 23.36
N GLN A 1009 20.50 -14.31 22.55
CA GLN A 1009 21.88 -14.11 22.12
C GLN A 1009 21.93 -13.80 20.63
N VAL A 1010 22.58 -12.69 20.29
CA VAL A 1010 22.87 -12.26 18.93
C VAL A 1010 24.38 -12.41 18.70
N SER A 1011 24.78 -13.18 17.69
CA SER A 1011 26.17 -13.37 17.27
C SER A 1011 26.26 -13.32 15.75
N GLY A 1012 26.76 -12.21 15.22
CA GLY A 1012 26.63 -11.82 13.83
C GLY A 1012 25.16 -11.78 13.41
N ARG A 1013 24.74 -12.77 12.61
CA ARG A 1013 23.34 -12.98 12.19
C ARG A 1013 22.69 -14.22 12.81
N ARG A 1014 23.39 -14.91 13.71
CA ARG A 1014 22.85 -16.04 14.47
C ARG A 1014 22.09 -15.52 15.69
N ILE A 1015 20.86 -16.00 15.85
CA ILE A 1015 19.95 -15.68 16.95
C ILE A 1015 19.66 -16.98 17.68
N THR A 1016 19.92 -17.00 18.98
CA THR A 1016 19.57 -18.12 19.85
C THR A 1016 18.74 -17.61 21.02
N THR A 1017 17.64 -18.29 21.35
CA THR A 1017 16.74 -17.88 22.43
C THR A 1017 16.52 -18.98 23.46
N TRP A 1018 16.32 -18.60 24.73
CA TRP A 1018 16.04 -19.52 25.83
C TRP A 1018 14.91 -19.01 26.71
N LEU A 1019 14.03 -19.92 27.13
CA LEU A 1019 12.98 -19.70 28.11
C LEU A 1019 13.24 -20.64 29.30
N ASP A 1020 13.35 -20.09 30.52
CA ASP A 1020 13.57 -20.85 31.76
C ASP A 1020 14.78 -21.82 31.67
N GLY A 1021 15.81 -21.43 30.93
CA GLY A 1021 17.03 -22.21 30.71
C GLY A 1021 16.95 -23.25 29.59
N GLN A 1022 15.77 -23.50 29.02
CA GLN A 1022 15.61 -24.36 27.86
C GLN A 1022 15.80 -23.56 26.56
N GLN A 1023 16.65 -24.06 25.66
CA GLN A 1023 16.83 -23.44 24.33
C GLN A 1023 15.56 -23.64 23.50
N ILE A 1024 15.03 -22.56 22.94
CA ILE A 1024 13.80 -22.55 22.15
C ILE A 1024 14.13 -22.46 20.66
N ASN A 1025 14.96 -21.50 20.26
CA ASN A 1025 15.37 -21.31 18.88
C ASN A 1025 16.89 -21.23 18.75
N ASP A 1026 17.40 -21.67 17.59
CA ASP A 1026 18.77 -21.45 17.14
C ASP A 1026 18.77 -21.33 15.61
N PHE A 1027 18.87 -20.09 15.14
CA PHE A 1027 18.58 -19.71 13.77
C PHE A 1027 19.64 -18.74 13.25
N VAL A 1028 19.94 -18.77 11.95
CA VAL A 1028 20.79 -17.79 11.28
C VAL A 1028 19.94 -17.06 10.25
N ASP A 1029 19.80 -15.75 10.42
CA ASP A 1029 19.17 -14.92 9.38
C ASP A 1029 20.11 -14.85 8.18
N SER A 1030 19.87 -15.72 7.21
CA SER A 1030 20.67 -15.83 5.98
C SER A 1030 20.05 -15.09 4.80
N SER A 1031 19.05 -14.22 5.04
CA SER A 1031 18.46 -13.38 4.00
C SER A 1031 19.54 -12.57 3.29
N ARG A 1032 19.54 -12.66 1.94
CA ARG A 1032 20.45 -11.94 1.04
C ARG A 1032 19.61 -11.38 -0.08
N VAL A 1033 19.95 -10.17 -0.51
CA VAL A 1033 19.46 -9.65 -1.78
C VAL A 1033 20.40 -10.17 -2.85
N GLU A 1034 19.87 -10.94 -3.79
CA GLU A 1034 20.66 -11.42 -4.92
C GLU A 1034 21.14 -10.23 -5.77
N PRO A 1035 22.35 -10.29 -6.35
CA PRO A 1035 22.84 -9.25 -7.24
C PRO A 1035 21.83 -8.89 -8.35
N LEU A 1036 21.22 -9.91 -8.96
CA LEU A 1036 20.01 -9.81 -9.80
C LEU A 1036 19.20 -11.10 -9.63
N TYR A 1037 17.88 -10.98 -9.61
CA TYR A 1037 16.98 -12.12 -9.75
C TYR A 1037 16.59 -12.28 -11.21
N GLN A 1038 16.52 -13.52 -11.70
CA GLN A 1038 16.22 -13.74 -13.11
C GLN A 1038 15.51 -15.05 -13.37
N VAL A 1039 14.67 -15.03 -14.40
CA VAL A 1039 14.16 -16.21 -15.09
C VAL A 1039 14.14 -15.92 -16.58
N VAL A 1040 14.53 -16.91 -17.39
CA VAL A 1040 14.46 -16.80 -18.86
C VAL A 1040 13.43 -17.80 -19.35
N SER A 1041 12.52 -17.35 -20.21
CA SER A 1041 11.51 -18.22 -20.80
C SER A 1041 11.55 -18.21 -22.33
N ARG A 1042 11.07 -19.29 -22.94
CA ARG A 1042 11.00 -19.48 -24.38
C ARG A 1042 9.56 -19.78 -24.79
N ASP A 1043 9.12 -19.12 -25.85
CA ASP A 1043 7.85 -19.36 -26.53
C ASP A 1043 8.10 -19.41 -28.04
N GLY A 1044 8.11 -20.61 -28.61
CA GLY A 1044 8.55 -20.83 -29.99
C GLY A 1044 9.95 -20.26 -30.29
N LYS A 1045 10.01 -19.19 -31.11
CA LYS A 1045 11.26 -18.47 -31.45
C LYS A 1045 11.56 -17.28 -30.54
N SER A 1046 10.64 -16.93 -29.65
CA SER A 1046 10.81 -15.85 -28.69
C SER A 1046 11.58 -16.36 -27.47
N VAL A 1047 12.56 -15.58 -27.00
CA VAL A 1047 13.27 -15.80 -25.74
C VAL A 1047 13.15 -14.52 -24.93
N THR A 1048 12.54 -14.59 -23.75
CA THR A 1048 12.30 -13.44 -22.89
C THR A 1048 13.16 -13.54 -21.64
N LEU A 1049 14.04 -12.58 -21.42
CA LEU A 1049 14.79 -12.44 -20.18
C LEU A 1049 13.96 -11.58 -19.23
N LYS A 1050 13.62 -12.09 -18.04
CA LYS A 1050 12.94 -11.36 -16.98
C LYS A 1050 13.94 -11.17 -15.85
N VAL A 1051 14.34 -9.94 -15.60
CA VAL A 1051 15.43 -9.61 -14.67
C VAL A 1051 14.95 -8.55 -13.69
N VAL A 1052 15.18 -8.79 -12.41
CA VAL A 1052 14.82 -7.88 -11.32
C VAL A 1052 16.08 -7.45 -10.60
N ASN A 1053 16.26 -6.13 -10.47
CA ASN A 1053 17.28 -5.53 -9.64
C ASN A 1053 16.58 -4.85 -8.45
N ALA A 1054 16.68 -5.45 -7.26
CA ALA A 1054 16.10 -4.91 -6.04
C ALA A 1054 17.09 -4.01 -5.25
N GLN A 1055 18.30 -3.79 -5.78
CA GLN A 1055 19.33 -2.99 -5.13
C GLN A 1055 19.30 -1.52 -5.56
N ASP A 1056 19.92 -0.67 -4.74
CA ASP A 1056 20.17 0.75 -4.99
C ASP A 1056 21.32 1.02 -5.98
N THR A 1057 21.97 -0.03 -6.48
CA THR A 1057 23.04 0.04 -7.47
C THR A 1057 22.60 -0.57 -8.79
N ALA A 1058 22.95 0.06 -9.89
CA ALA A 1058 22.76 -0.52 -11.21
C ALA A 1058 23.78 -1.64 -11.47
N VAL A 1059 23.40 -2.63 -12.27
CA VAL A 1059 24.24 -3.78 -12.61
C VAL A 1059 24.49 -3.81 -14.11
N ARG A 1060 25.76 -3.72 -14.52
CA ARG A 1060 26.18 -3.90 -15.92
C ARG A 1060 26.50 -5.37 -16.12
N SER A 1061 25.65 -6.02 -16.88
CA SER A 1061 25.76 -7.45 -17.12
C SER A 1061 26.22 -7.73 -18.52
N THR A 1062 27.22 -8.62 -18.67
CA THR A 1062 27.42 -9.35 -19.92
C THR A 1062 26.38 -10.45 -20.00
N VAL A 1063 25.64 -10.51 -21.09
CA VAL A 1063 24.61 -11.52 -21.33
C VAL A 1063 25.09 -12.43 -22.45
N ASP A 1064 25.24 -13.73 -22.16
CA ASP A 1064 25.56 -14.78 -23.14
C ASP A 1064 24.34 -15.70 -23.32
N LEU A 1065 23.80 -15.72 -24.54
CA LEU A 1065 22.66 -16.56 -24.94
C LEU A 1065 23.11 -17.87 -25.62
N GLY A 1066 24.40 -18.20 -25.50
CA GLY A 1066 25.03 -19.32 -26.17
C GLY A 1066 25.17 -19.08 -27.67
N ALA A 1067 25.04 -20.15 -28.46
CA ALA A 1067 25.31 -20.09 -29.90
C ALA A 1067 24.08 -19.80 -30.79
N ALA A 1068 22.92 -19.52 -30.19
CA ALA A 1068 21.70 -19.13 -30.91
C ALA A 1068 21.87 -17.74 -31.55
N ARG A 1069 21.25 -17.51 -32.71
CA ARG A 1069 21.35 -16.23 -33.44
C ARG A 1069 20.08 -15.42 -33.28
N PHE A 1070 20.21 -14.17 -32.81
CA PHE A 1070 19.06 -13.31 -32.57
C PHE A 1070 18.96 -12.15 -33.58
N ARG A 1071 17.75 -11.61 -33.74
CA ARG A 1071 17.56 -10.32 -34.42
C ARG A 1071 18.33 -9.22 -33.67
N PRO A 1072 18.84 -8.19 -34.37
CA PRO A 1072 19.67 -7.17 -33.73
C PRO A 1072 18.83 -6.14 -32.96
N THR A 1073 17.50 -6.23 -33.06
CA THR A 1073 16.53 -5.39 -32.40
C THR A 1073 15.62 -6.28 -31.55
N ALA A 1074 15.34 -5.86 -30.33
CA ALA A 1074 14.47 -6.53 -29.37
C ALA A 1074 13.51 -5.51 -28.74
N THR A 1075 12.42 -6.01 -28.17
CA THR A 1075 11.58 -5.22 -27.27
C THR A 1075 12.20 -5.25 -25.88
N VAL A 1076 12.36 -4.08 -25.25
CA VAL A 1076 12.65 -3.98 -23.83
C VAL A 1076 11.48 -3.30 -23.15
N THR A 1077 10.94 -3.91 -22.10
CA THR A 1077 9.95 -3.32 -21.22
C THR A 1077 10.56 -3.19 -19.84
N SER A 1078 10.52 -2.00 -19.24
CA SER A 1078 11.10 -1.76 -17.92
C SER A 1078 10.15 -1.02 -17.01
N LEU A 1079 10.14 -1.40 -15.73
CA LEU A 1079 9.51 -0.68 -14.63
C LEU A 1079 10.62 -0.15 -13.73
N THR A 1080 10.63 1.15 -13.45
CA THR A 1080 11.64 1.84 -12.63
C THR A 1080 10.97 2.97 -11.85
N GLY A 1081 11.47 3.28 -10.66
CA GLY A 1081 10.93 4.30 -9.76
C GLY A 1081 11.79 4.40 -8.50
N ALA A 1082 11.48 5.36 -7.63
CA ALA A 1082 12.02 5.33 -6.28
C ALA A 1082 11.37 4.20 -5.47
N PRO A 1083 12.09 3.54 -4.54
CA PRO A 1083 11.54 2.46 -3.72
C PRO A 1083 10.21 2.80 -3.03
N SER A 1084 10.04 4.05 -2.60
CA SER A 1084 8.85 4.55 -1.90
C SER A 1084 7.72 5.02 -2.82
N ASP A 1085 7.90 5.02 -4.14
CA ASP A 1085 6.86 5.47 -5.07
C ASP A 1085 5.62 4.56 -5.02
N THR A 1086 4.43 5.14 -5.07
CA THR A 1086 3.13 4.46 -5.17
C THR A 1086 2.30 5.10 -6.29
N ASN A 1087 1.36 4.35 -6.86
CA ASN A 1087 0.35 4.93 -7.77
C ASN A 1087 -0.85 5.44 -6.95
N SER A 1088 -1.62 6.38 -7.50
CA SER A 1088 -2.82 6.96 -6.87
C SER A 1088 -3.88 7.33 -7.91
N ILE A 1089 -5.09 7.72 -7.49
CA ILE A 1089 -6.11 8.25 -8.41
C ILE A 1089 -5.61 9.48 -9.19
N ALA A 1090 -4.83 10.35 -8.53
CA ALA A 1090 -4.28 11.57 -9.13
C ALA A 1090 -3.10 11.30 -10.08
N ASP A 1091 -2.31 10.27 -9.79
CA ASP A 1091 -1.16 9.85 -10.60
C ASP A 1091 -1.15 8.30 -10.76
N PRO A 1092 -2.03 7.77 -11.63
CA PRO A 1092 -2.27 6.32 -11.72
C PRO A 1092 -1.13 5.55 -12.38
N ASP A 1093 -0.22 6.25 -13.06
CA ASP A 1093 0.89 5.68 -13.84
C ASP A 1093 2.27 6.15 -13.33
N ARG A 1094 2.37 6.66 -12.09
CA ARG A 1094 3.65 7.10 -11.48
C ARG A 1094 4.74 6.04 -11.63
N VAL A 1095 4.37 4.79 -11.39
CA VAL A 1095 5.19 3.60 -11.60
C VAL A 1095 4.45 2.69 -12.58
N ALA A 1096 4.74 2.86 -13.87
CA ALA A 1096 4.14 2.08 -14.95
C ALA A 1096 5.19 1.55 -15.97
N PRO A 1097 4.92 0.42 -16.66
CA PRO A 1097 5.89 -0.18 -17.58
C PRO A 1097 6.15 0.68 -18.81
N VAL A 1098 7.43 0.90 -19.13
CA VAL A 1098 7.86 1.61 -20.34
C VAL A 1098 8.39 0.61 -21.37
N ARG A 1099 7.70 0.51 -22.51
CA ARG A 1099 8.08 -0.38 -23.64
C ARG A 1099 8.87 0.39 -24.70
N ARG A 1100 9.99 -0.18 -25.16
CA ARG A 1100 10.87 0.40 -26.18
C ARG A 1100 11.44 -0.64 -27.14
N GLN A 1101 11.65 -0.25 -28.40
CA GLN A 1101 12.46 -1.03 -29.35
C GLN A 1101 13.91 -0.60 -29.22
N VAL A 1102 14.81 -1.56 -29.01
CA VAL A 1102 16.23 -1.32 -28.75
C VAL A 1102 17.06 -2.15 -29.72
N SER A 1103 18.10 -1.55 -30.30
CA SER A 1103 19.04 -2.21 -31.21
C SER A 1103 20.38 -2.42 -30.53
N GLY A 1104 21.13 -3.42 -30.99
CA GLY A 1104 22.44 -3.79 -30.44
C GLY A 1104 22.50 -5.21 -29.87
N PHE A 1105 21.38 -5.95 -29.93
CA PHE A 1105 21.33 -7.33 -29.45
C PHE A 1105 22.06 -8.29 -30.38
N SER A 1106 22.65 -9.30 -29.78
CA SER A 1106 23.33 -10.39 -30.48
C SER A 1106 23.23 -11.64 -29.60
N HIS A 1107 23.96 -12.70 -29.95
CA HIS A 1107 24.10 -13.87 -29.08
C HIS A 1107 24.84 -13.52 -27.77
N ALA A 1108 25.72 -12.53 -27.80
CA ALA A 1108 26.34 -11.92 -26.63
C ALA A 1108 26.18 -10.39 -26.67
N PHE A 1109 25.81 -9.76 -25.57
CA PHE A 1109 25.67 -8.31 -25.47
C PHE A 1109 25.88 -7.82 -24.03
N THR A 1110 26.02 -6.51 -23.85
CA THR A 1110 26.11 -5.88 -22.53
C THR A 1110 24.86 -5.05 -22.29
N TYR A 1111 24.31 -5.13 -21.09
CA TYR A 1111 23.12 -4.36 -20.71
C TYR A 1111 23.24 -3.85 -19.28
N ASP A 1112 22.81 -2.61 -19.08
CA ASP A 1112 22.73 -1.93 -17.78
C ASP A 1112 21.33 -2.12 -17.20
N PHE A 1113 21.21 -2.98 -16.19
CA PHE A 1113 19.99 -3.15 -15.40
C PHE A 1113 19.96 -2.04 -14.33
N PRO A 1114 19.06 -1.04 -14.43
CA PRO A 1114 19.03 0.08 -13.49
C PRO A 1114 18.83 -0.39 -12.04
N ALA A 1115 19.28 0.40 -11.07
CA ALA A 1115 18.87 0.26 -9.67
C ALA A 1115 17.34 0.24 -9.58
N TYR A 1116 16.79 -0.55 -8.65
CA TYR A 1116 15.34 -0.68 -8.42
C TYR A 1116 14.57 -0.82 -9.75
N SER A 1117 14.70 -1.97 -10.42
CA SER A 1117 14.08 -2.17 -11.72
C SER A 1117 13.57 -3.59 -11.96
N VAL A 1118 12.50 -3.68 -12.75
CA VAL A 1118 12.04 -4.91 -13.38
C VAL A 1118 12.20 -4.74 -14.88
N THR A 1119 12.96 -5.61 -15.54
CA THR A 1119 13.29 -5.52 -16.96
C THR A 1119 12.95 -6.81 -17.69
N PHE A 1120 12.17 -6.68 -18.77
CA PHE A 1120 11.84 -7.74 -19.71
C PHE A 1120 12.52 -7.45 -21.05
N ILE A 1121 13.32 -8.39 -21.57
CA ILE A 1121 13.96 -8.29 -22.90
C ILE A 1121 13.43 -9.42 -23.77
N GLU A 1122 12.54 -9.11 -24.71
CA GLU A 1122 11.95 -10.08 -25.66
C GLU A 1122 12.80 -10.15 -26.93
N LEU A 1123 13.55 -11.24 -27.08
CA LEU A 1123 14.42 -11.51 -28.22
C LEU A 1123 13.75 -12.48 -29.18
N THR A 1124 14.03 -12.34 -30.48
CA THR A 1124 13.57 -13.29 -31.50
C THR A 1124 14.75 -14.01 -32.15
N GLU A 1125 14.79 -15.33 -32.03
CA GLU A 1125 15.76 -16.21 -32.70
C GLU A 1125 15.52 -16.22 -34.22
N ARG A 1126 16.58 -16.29 -35.02
CA ARG A 1126 16.53 -16.25 -36.50
C ARG A 1126 16.28 -17.62 -37.10
#